data_AF-A0A0D0RQN8-F1
#
_entry.id   AF-A0A0D0RQN8-F1
#
_cell.length_a   1.000
_cell.length_b   1.000
_cell.length_c   1.000
_cell.angle_alpha   90.00
_cell.angle_beta   90.00
_cell.angle_gamma   90.00
#
_symmetry.space_group_name_H-M   'P 1'
#
loop_
_entity.id
_entity.type
_entity.pdbx_description
1 polymer ?
#
loop_
_entity_poly.entity_id
_entity_poly.type
_entity_poly.pdbx_seq_one_letter_code
_entity_poly.pdbx_strand_id
1 'polypeptide(L)'
;MAGQFVQYGRHRKRRNYARISEVLELPNLIEIQTKSYDWFLEEGLLEMFRDISPIEDFTGNLSLEFVDYRLGEPKYDLEESKNRDTTYAAPLRVKVRLIIKETGEVKEQEVFMGDFPLMTDTGTFVINGAERVIVSQLVRSPSVYFNEKLDKNGNTNFDATIIPNRGAWLEYETDAKDVVYVRIDRTRKLPLTVLLRALGFSTDQEIVDLFGESEYLRNTLEKDGTENTDQALLEIYERLRPGEPPTVENAKSLLYSRFFDPKRYDLASVGRYKANKKLHLKHRLFNQKLAEPIVNAETGEIVAEEGTVLDRRNLDEIMDVLESNANSEVFELEGSIIDEPVEIQSIKVYVPNDEEGRTTTVIGNAFPDSEVKCITPADIIASMSYFFNLLSGIGFTDDIDHLGNRRLRSVGELLQNQFRIGLSRMERVVRERMSIQDTDSITPQQLINIRPVIASIKEFFGSSQLSQFMDQANPLAELTHKRRLSALGPGGLTRERAQMEVRDVHYSHYGRMCPIETPEGPNIGLINSLSSYARVNEFGFIETPYRKVDIETQSITDQIDYLTADEEDSYVVAQANSVLDENGRFVEDEVVCRFRGNNTVMAKEKMDYMDVSPKQVVSAATACIPFLENDDSNRALMGANMQRQAVPLMNPESPFVGTGMEHVAARDSGAAVVAKRKGRVEHVESNEILVRQLIEEDGQEYEGELDRYPLAKFKRSNTGTCYNQRPIVSSGDVVTKGEILADGPSMELGEMALGRNVVVGFMTWDGYNYEDAVIMSERLVKDDVYTSIHIEEYESEARDTKLGPEEITRDIPNVSESALKNLDDRGIVYVGAEVNDGDILVGKVTPKGVTELTAEERLLHAIFGEKAREVRDTSLRVPHGAGGIVLDVKVFNREEGDDTLSPGVNQLVRVYIVQKRKIHVGDKMCGRHGNKGVISKIVPEEDMPYLPDGTPIDIMLNPLGVPSRMNIGQVLELHLGMAAKNLGIHVASPVFDGANDEDVWSTIEEAGMARDGKTVLYDGRTGEPFDNRISVGVMYMLKLAHMVDDKLHARSTGPYSLVTQQPLGGKAQFGGQRFGEMEVWALEAYGAAYTLQEILTYKSDDTVGRVKTYESIVKGENISKPSVPESFRVLMKELQSLGLDVKIMDEHDNEIDMHDTEDEDVVERKVDLQQKDAPESQKEITD
;
A
#
# COMPACT_ATOMS: atom_id res chain seq x y z
N MET A 1 39.77 -17.90 13.56
CA MET A 1 39.12 -18.28 12.30
C MET A 1 37.66 -17.90 12.45
N ALA A 2 37.26 -16.76 11.90
CA ALA A 2 35.89 -16.28 12.02
C ALA A 2 35.12 -16.57 10.73
N GLY A 3 33.95 -17.19 10.87
CA GLY A 3 33.01 -17.48 9.80
C GLY A 3 32.89 -18.97 9.46
N GLN A 4 31.66 -19.48 9.48
CA GLN A 4 31.30 -20.85 9.10
C GLN A 4 30.70 -20.88 7.70
N PHE A 5 30.98 -21.91 6.91
CA PHE A 5 30.34 -22.01 5.60
C PHE A 5 28.93 -22.59 5.72
N VAL A 6 27.94 -21.81 5.32
CA VAL A 6 26.52 -22.17 5.29
C VAL A 6 26.09 -22.38 3.84
N GLN A 7 25.28 -23.41 3.61
CA GLN A 7 24.72 -23.75 2.31
C GLN A 7 23.36 -23.04 2.16
N TYR A 8 23.20 -22.25 1.09
CA TYR A 8 21.95 -21.57 0.73
C TYR A 8 21.40 -22.20 -0.55
N GLY A 9 20.26 -22.89 -0.43
CA GLY A 9 19.73 -23.74 -1.51
C GLY A 9 20.74 -24.82 -1.92
N ARG A 10 20.67 -25.28 -3.18
CA ARG A 10 21.54 -26.34 -3.69
C ARG A 10 22.87 -25.86 -4.26
N HIS A 11 22.89 -24.66 -4.83
CA HIS A 11 23.99 -24.25 -5.72
C HIS A 11 24.99 -23.28 -5.08
N ARG A 12 24.67 -22.66 -3.93
CA ARG A 12 25.50 -21.60 -3.36
C ARG A 12 25.88 -21.83 -1.91
N LYS A 13 27.14 -21.56 -1.61
CA LYS A 13 27.73 -21.67 -0.28
C LYS A 13 28.38 -20.34 0.09
N ARG A 14 28.02 -19.78 1.25
CA ARG A 14 28.56 -18.49 1.74
C ARG A 14 29.28 -18.69 3.07
N ARG A 15 30.40 -18.00 3.27
CA ARG A 15 31.05 -17.86 4.58
C ARG A 15 30.24 -16.88 5.42
N ASN A 16 29.50 -17.38 6.39
CA ASN A 16 28.62 -16.63 7.26
C ASN A 16 29.36 -16.23 8.55
N TYR A 17 29.33 -14.94 8.90
CA TYR A 17 29.96 -14.38 10.10
C TYR A 17 29.03 -14.32 11.33
N ALA A 18 27.79 -14.82 11.24
CA ALA A 18 26.87 -14.93 12.35
C ALA A 18 27.52 -15.61 13.56
N ARG A 19 27.33 -15.02 14.75
CA ARG A 19 27.79 -15.58 16.02
C ARG A 19 26.63 -16.15 16.82
N ILE A 20 25.41 -15.70 16.54
CA ILE A 20 24.18 -16.16 17.17
C ILE A 20 23.61 -17.30 16.33
N SER A 21 23.23 -18.40 16.98
CA SER A 21 22.53 -19.51 16.33
C SER A 21 21.11 -19.09 15.94
N GLU A 22 20.69 -19.40 14.71
CA GLU A 22 19.28 -19.22 14.33
C GLU A 22 18.40 -20.25 15.06
N VAL A 23 17.53 -19.77 15.95
CA VAL A 23 16.60 -20.62 16.73
C VAL A 23 15.31 -20.91 15.96
N LEU A 24 14.88 -19.98 15.10
CA LEU A 24 13.64 -20.07 14.32
C LEU A 24 13.89 -19.68 12.87
N GLU A 25 13.46 -20.54 11.94
CA GLU A 25 13.45 -20.22 10.52
C GLU A 25 12.42 -19.13 10.19
N LEU A 26 12.68 -18.36 9.14
CA LEU A 26 11.74 -17.34 8.70
C LEU A 26 10.42 -17.97 8.22
N PRO A 27 9.27 -17.41 8.60
CA PRO A 27 7.99 -17.85 8.08
C PRO A 27 7.88 -17.57 6.57
N ASN A 28 6.90 -18.18 5.91
CA ASN A 28 6.56 -17.82 4.53
C ASN A 28 6.21 -16.33 4.47
N LEU A 29 7.01 -15.55 3.74
CA LEU A 29 6.90 -14.10 3.76
C LEU A 29 5.62 -13.55 3.08
N ILE A 30 4.85 -14.37 2.36
CA ILE A 30 3.57 -13.94 1.76
C ILE A 30 2.34 -14.46 2.52
N GLU A 31 2.52 -15.11 3.68
CA GLU A 31 1.42 -15.78 4.40
C GLU A 31 0.27 -14.84 4.82
N ILE A 32 0.53 -13.54 5.02
CA ILE A 32 -0.49 -12.55 5.37
C ILE A 32 -1.59 -12.43 4.31
N GLN A 33 -1.23 -12.63 3.03
CA GLN A 33 -2.19 -12.56 1.92
C GLN A 33 -2.94 -13.88 1.79
N THR A 34 -2.20 -15.00 1.70
CA THR A 34 -2.78 -16.31 1.41
C THR A 34 -3.67 -16.79 2.55
N LYS A 35 -3.18 -16.79 3.80
CA LYS A 35 -3.97 -17.24 4.97
C LYS A 35 -5.25 -16.42 5.14
N SER A 36 -5.18 -15.11 4.91
CA SER A 36 -6.36 -14.24 5.05
C SER A 36 -7.41 -14.52 3.97
N TYR A 37 -6.99 -14.84 2.75
CA TYR A 37 -7.92 -15.16 1.68
C TYR A 37 -8.49 -16.58 1.81
N ASP A 38 -7.68 -17.55 2.23
CA ASP A 38 -8.11 -18.92 2.52
C ASP A 38 -9.20 -18.93 3.61
N TRP A 39 -8.96 -18.22 4.72
CA TRP A 39 -9.96 -18.01 5.78
C TRP A 39 -11.26 -17.38 5.25
N PHE A 40 -11.15 -16.37 4.38
CA PHE A 40 -12.33 -15.71 3.82
C PHE A 40 -13.17 -16.66 2.97
N LEU A 41 -12.53 -17.53 2.18
CA LEU A 41 -13.23 -18.57 1.44
C LEU A 41 -13.87 -19.55 2.41
N GLU A 42 -13.08 -20.23 3.25
CA GLU A 42 -13.56 -21.35 4.07
C GLU A 42 -14.61 -20.95 5.12
N GLU A 43 -14.41 -19.83 5.82
CA GLU A 43 -15.26 -19.41 6.95
C GLU A 43 -15.98 -18.08 6.68
N GLY A 44 -15.27 -17.07 6.18
CA GLY A 44 -15.77 -15.69 6.09
C GLY A 44 -17.02 -15.53 5.22
N LEU A 45 -17.08 -16.21 4.07
CA LEU A 45 -18.25 -16.24 3.19
C LEU A 45 -19.46 -16.88 3.87
N LEU A 46 -19.25 -17.98 4.59
CA LEU A 46 -20.32 -18.72 5.27
C LEU A 46 -20.89 -17.90 6.43
N GLU A 47 -20.03 -17.25 7.22
CA GLU A 47 -20.44 -16.35 8.31
C GLU A 47 -21.37 -15.24 7.78
N MET A 48 -21.02 -14.64 6.65
CA MET A 48 -21.85 -13.58 6.07
C MET A 48 -23.22 -14.05 5.58
N PHE A 49 -23.29 -15.25 4.97
CA PHE A 49 -24.57 -15.80 4.55
C PHE A 49 -25.46 -16.13 5.76
N ARG A 50 -24.86 -16.60 6.87
CA ARG A 50 -25.56 -16.80 8.14
C ARG A 50 -26.04 -15.49 8.74
N ASP A 51 -25.26 -14.41 8.67
CA ASP A 51 -25.66 -13.10 9.23
C ASP A 51 -26.91 -12.48 8.57
N ILE A 52 -27.17 -12.82 7.30
CA ILE A 52 -28.31 -12.29 6.54
C ILE A 52 -29.48 -13.29 6.51
N SER A 53 -29.20 -14.57 6.75
CA SER A 53 -30.20 -15.63 6.81
C SER A 53 -30.80 -15.74 8.22
N PRO A 54 -32.13 -15.92 8.39
CA PRO A 54 -33.16 -15.90 7.36
C PRO A 54 -33.59 -14.48 6.96
N ILE A 55 -33.96 -14.32 5.68
CA ILE A 55 -34.64 -13.12 5.19
C ILE A 55 -36.14 -13.38 5.21
N GLU A 56 -36.87 -12.66 6.08
CA GLU A 56 -38.33 -12.76 6.17
C GLU A 56 -39.03 -11.57 5.51
N ASP A 57 -40.24 -11.80 4.99
CA ASP A 57 -41.15 -10.75 4.54
C ASP A 57 -41.79 -9.99 5.72
N PHE A 58 -42.51 -8.89 5.44
CA PHE A 58 -43.11 -8.07 6.49
C PHE A 58 -44.17 -8.80 7.33
N THR A 59 -44.78 -9.85 6.78
CA THR A 59 -45.81 -10.67 7.45
C THR A 59 -45.25 -11.93 8.11
N GLY A 60 -43.98 -12.26 7.89
CA GLY A 60 -43.31 -13.46 8.39
C GLY A 60 -43.73 -14.78 7.70
N ASN A 61 -44.49 -14.72 6.60
CA ASN A 61 -45.04 -15.87 5.88
C ASN A 61 -44.04 -16.53 4.93
N LEU A 62 -43.16 -15.72 4.32
CA LEU A 62 -42.10 -16.17 3.42
C LEU A 62 -40.76 -16.00 4.12
N SER A 63 -39.94 -17.06 4.12
CA SER A 63 -38.58 -17.03 4.66
C SER A 63 -37.59 -17.60 3.65
N LEU A 64 -36.55 -16.84 3.33
CA LEU A 64 -35.47 -17.27 2.43
C LEU A 64 -34.17 -17.49 3.23
N GLU A 65 -33.63 -18.69 3.14
CA GLU A 65 -32.43 -19.14 3.84
C GLU A 65 -31.29 -19.44 2.86
N PHE A 66 -30.08 -19.06 3.24
CA PHE A 66 -28.85 -19.46 2.54
C PHE A 66 -28.25 -20.68 3.26
N VAL A 67 -28.14 -21.80 2.55
CA VAL A 67 -27.73 -23.09 3.14
C VAL A 67 -26.23 -23.30 3.03
N ASP A 68 -25.70 -23.20 1.81
CA ASP A 68 -24.29 -23.49 1.51
C ASP A 68 -23.87 -22.81 0.19
N TYR A 69 -22.58 -22.77 -0.10
CA TYR A 69 -22.04 -22.23 -1.34
C TYR A 69 -20.98 -23.14 -1.96
N ARG A 70 -20.75 -22.98 -3.26
CA ARG A 70 -19.69 -23.67 -4.00
C ARG A 70 -19.05 -22.72 -5.01
N LEU A 71 -17.72 -22.73 -5.06
CA LEU A 71 -16.95 -22.13 -6.14
C LEU A 71 -16.73 -23.17 -7.24
N GLY A 72 -17.04 -22.80 -8.48
CA GLY A 72 -16.71 -23.61 -9.66
C GLY A 72 -15.26 -23.43 -10.10
N GLU A 73 -14.92 -24.01 -11.24
CA GLU A 73 -13.60 -23.82 -11.84
C GLU A 73 -13.52 -22.48 -12.59
N PRO A 74 -12.35 -21.82 -12.60
CA PRO A 74 -12.15 -20.59 -13.34
C PRO A 74 -12.34 -20.82 -14.85
N LYS A 75 -12.93 -19.84 -15.53
CA LYS A 75 -13.22 -19.94 -16.98
C LYS A 75 -11.95 -19.99 -17.84
N TYR A 76 -10.93 -19.26 -17.43
CA TYR A 76 -9.64 -19.16 -18.11
C TYR A 76 -8.53 -19.43 -17.09
N ASP A 77 -7.39 -19.90 -17.57
CA ASP A 77 -6.18 -19.99 -16.75
C ASP A 77 -5.60 -18.59 -16.47
N LEU A 78 -4.56 -18.53 -15.64
CA LEU A 78 -3.93 -17.28 -15.23
C LEU A 78 -3.35 -16.50 -16.43
N GLU A 79 -2.65 -17.18 -17.33
CA GLU A 79 -1.94 -16.55 -18.44
C GLU A 79 -2.90 -16.11 -19.54
N GLU A 80 -3.92 -16.90 -19.83
CA GLU A 80 -5.01 -16.58 -20.73
C GLU A 80 -5.83 -15.40 -20.19
N SER A 81 -6.06 -15.34 -18.88
CA SER A 81 -6.73 -14.20 -18.24
C SER A 81 -5.96 -12.89 -18.47
N LYS A 82 -4.63 -12.92 -18.32
CA LYS A 82 -3.74 -11.79 -18.64
C LYS A 82 -3.75 -11.43 -20.12
N ASN A 83 -3.66 -12.43 -21.00
CA ASN A 83 -3.57 -12.19 -22.44
C ASN A 83 -4.87 -11.60 -23.03
N ARG A 84 -6.03 -11.99 -22.49
CA ARG A 84 -7.37 -11.57 -22.97
C ARG A 84 -7.93 -10.34 -22.23
N ASP A 85 -7.17 -9.73 -21.31
CA ASP A 85 -7.63 -8.66 -20.41
C ASP A 85 -8.89 -9.01 -19.61
N THR A 86 -8.98 -10.25 -19.18
CA THR A 86 -10.09 -10.73 -18.34
C THR A 86 -9.68 -10.83 -16.89
N THR A 87 -10.66 -11.01 -16.01
CA THR A 87 -10.43 -11.21 -14.58
C THR A 87 -10.31 -12.71 -14.32
N TYR A 88 -9.26 -13.13 -13.60
CA TYR A 88 -9.13 -14.51 -13.14
C TYR A 88 -10.15 -14.74 -12.00
N ALA A 89 -11.25 -15.40 -12.33
CA ALA A 89 -12.41 -15.55 -11.45
C ALA A 89 -13.08 -16.92 -11.62
N ALA A 90 -13.68 -17.39 -10.54
CA ALA A 90 -14.48 -18.61 -10.49
C ALA A 90 -15.97 -18.30 -10.25
N PRO A 91 -16.89 -19.05 -10.86
CA PRO A 91 -18.32 -18.82 -10.67
C PRO A 91 -18.75 -19.23 -9.26
N LEU A 92 -19.30 -18.30 -8.49
CA LEU A 92 -19.87 -18.55 -7.17
C LEU A 92 -21.35 -18.97 -7.30
N ARG A 93 -21.68 -20.15 -6.78
CA ARG A 93 -23.05 -20.65 -6.71
C ARG A 93 -23.46 -20.87 -5.26
N VAL A 94 -24.69 -20.53 -4.92
CA VAL A 94 -25.22 -20.61 -3.55
C VAL A 94 -26.50 -21.43 -3.55
N LYS A 95 -26.59 -22.38 -2.62
CA LYS A 95 -27.78 -23.18 -2.40
C LYS A 95 -28.73 -22.40 -1.49
N VAL A 96 -29.90 -22.07 -2.03
CA VAL A 96 -30.91 -21.24 -1.36
C VAL A 96 -32.16 -22.07 -1.12
N ARG A 97 -32.77 -21.90 0.05
CA ARG A 97 -34.02 -22.54 0.45
C ARG A 97 -35.08 -21.47 0.70
N LEU A 98 -36.22 -21.57 0.02
CA LEU A 98 -37.40 -20.75 0.28
C LEU A 98 -38.44 -21.59 1.02
N ILE A 99 -38.87 -21.09 2.19
CA ILE A 99 -39.86 -21.71 3.06
C ILE A 99 -41.13 -20.85 3.04
N ILE A 100 -42.25 -21.45 2.62
CA ILE A 100 -43.57 -20.81 2.66
C ILE A 100 -44.29 -21.36 3.89
N LYS A 101 -44.37 -20.58 4.98
CA LYS A 101 -44.89 -21.06 6.27
C LYS A 101 -46.38 -21.42 6.22
N GLU A 102 -47.17 -20.76 5.38
CA GLU A 102 -48.61 -21.06 5.24
C GLU A 102 -48.89 -22.44 4.60
N THR A 103 -48.11 -22.85 3.60
CA THR A 103 -48.31 -24.11 2.88
C THR A 103 -47.38 -25.23 3.38
N GLY A 104 -46.31 -24.88 4.09
CA GLY A 104 -45.23 -25.80 4.46
C GLY A 104 -44.35 -26.21 3.29
N GLU A 105 -44.49 -25.58 2.13
CA GLU A 105 -43.69 -25.89 0.94
C GLU A 105 -42.27 -25.34 1.08
N VAL A 106 -41.28 -26.20 0.80
CA VAL A 106 -39.86 -25.85 0.82
C VAL A 106 -39.29 -26.04 -0.58
N LYS A 107 -38.82 -24.96 -1.19
CA LYS A 107 -38.19 -24.96 -2.52
C LYS A 107 -36.69 -24.70 -2.38
N GLU A 108 -35.87 -25.70 -2.69
CA GLU A 108 -34.40 -25.56 -2.74
C GLU A 108 -33.91 -25.43 -4.18
N GLN A 109 -33.03 -24.46 -4.42
CA GLN A 109 -32.41 -24.23 -5.73
C GLN A 109 -30.98 -23.70 -5.58
N GLU A 110 -30.10 -24.09 -6.49
CA GLU A 110 -28.77 -23.51 -6.63
C GLU A 110 -28.84 -22.25 -7.53
N VAL A 111 -28.40 -21.11 -7.01
CA VAL A 111 -28.46 -19.81 -7.67
C VAL A 111 -27.04 -19.29 -7.92
N PHE A 112 -26.76 -18.85 -9.14
CA PHE A 112 -25.49 -18.21 -9.49
C PHE A 112 -25.44 -16.79 -8.91
N MET A 113 -24.40 -16.49 -8.12
CA MET A 113 -24.21 -15.20 -7.43
C MET A 113 -23.24 -14.25 -8.15
N GLY A 114 -22.54 -14.72 -9.18
CA GLY A 114 -21.55 -13.95 -9.93
C GLY A 114 -20.20 -14.64 -10.00
N ASP A 115 -19.31 -14.10 -10.83
CA ASP A 115 -17.92 -14.55 -10.90
C ASP A 115 -17.10 -13.86 -9.81
N PHE A 116 -16.43 -14.64 -8.98
CA PHE A 116 -15.65 -14.17 -7.85
C PHE A 116 -14.15 -14.22 -8.18
N PRO A 117 -13.40 -13.10 -8.10
CA PRO A 117 -11.97 -13.07 -8.38
C PRO A 117 -11.19 -13.98 -7.44
N LEU A 118 -10.33 -14.83 -8.00
CA LEU A 118 -9.48 -15.76 -7.25
C LEU A 118 -8.09 -15.17 -7.02
N MET A 119 -7.53 -15.45 -5.83
CA MET A 119 -6.13 -15.16 -5.54
C MET A 119 -5.23 -16.19 -6.24
N THR A 120 -4.10 -15.74 -6.73
CA THR A 120 -3.04 -16.59 -7.31
C THR A 120 -2.20 -17.25 -6.22
N ASP A 121 -1.46 -18.32 -6.56
CA ASP A 121 -0.51 -18.98 -5.64
C ASP A 121 0.56 -18.01 -5.08
N THR A 122 0.78 -16.85 -5.72
CA THR A 122 1.76 -15.85 -5.31
C THR A 122 1.17 -14.74 -4.43
N GLY A 123 -0.13 -14.78 -4.11
CA GLY A 123 -0.80 -13.78 -3.27
C GLY A 123 -1.24 -12.52 -4.02
N THR A 124 -1.55 -12.62 -5.32
CA THR A 124 -2.00 -11.50 -6.18
C THR A 124 -3.37 -11.79 -6.81
N PHE A 125 -3.98 -10.79 -7.45
CA PHE A 125 -5.22 -10.94 -8.22
C PHE A 125 -5.01 -10.45 -9.65
N VAL A 126 -5.59 -11.12 -10.64
CA VAL A 126 -5.61 -10.63 -12.03
C VAL A 126 -6.98 -10.02 -12.31
N ILE A 127 -7.03 -8.69 -12.45
CA ILE A 127 -8.27 -7.94 -12.70
C ILE A 127 -8.11 -7.18 -14.02
N ASN A 128 -8.96 -7.52 -15.01
CA ASN A 128 -8.89 -6.99 -16.37
C ASN A 128 -7.46 -7.11 -16.97
N GLY A 129 -6.86 -8.29 -16.88
CA GLY A 129 -5.52 -8.58 -17.38
C GLY A 129 -4.35 -8.08 -16.53
N ALA A 130 -4.57 -7.12 -15.62
CA ALA A 130 -3.52 -6.54 -14.80
C ALA A 130 -3.41 -7.22 -13.43
N GLU A 131 -2.17 -7.49 -12.99
CA GLU A 131 -1.91 -7.96 -11.64
C GLU A 131 -2.04 -6.85 -10.59
N ARG A 132 -2.80 -7.14 -9.54
CA ARG A 132 -3.08 -6.26 -8.42
C ARG A 132 -2.78 -6.95 -7.10
N VAL A 133 -2.44 -6.14 -6.10
CA VAL A 133 -2.26 -6.55 -4.71
C VAL A 133 -3.26 -5.77 -3.87
N ILE A 134 -3.94 -6.48 -2.96
CA ILE A 134 -4.77 -5.85 -1.93
C ILE A 134 -3.90 -5.58 -0.72
N VAL A 135 -3.57 -4.31 -0.49
CA VAL A 135 -2.69 -3.89 0.61
C VAL A 135 -3.46 -3.95 1.93
N SER A 136 -2.86 -4.57 2.95
CA SER A 136 -3.44 -4.64 4.30
C SER A 136 -3.57 -3.25 4.91
N GLN A 137 -4.70 -2.99 5.55
CA GLN A 137 -5.02 -1.67 6.10
C GLN A 137 -4.82 -1.64 7.62
N LEU A 138 -4.06 -0.69 8.13
CA LEU A 138 -3.92 -0.45 9.57
C LEU A 138 -5.00 0.53 10.04
N VAL A 139 -5.90 0.06 10.89
CA VAL A 139 -7.04 0.84 11.41
C VAL A 139 -7.08 0.77 12.94
N ARG A 140 -7.74 1.73 13.57
CA ARG A 140 -8.00 1.67 15.02
C ARG A 140 -8.93 0.48 15.32
N SER A 141 -8.60 -0.33 16.33
CA SER A 141 -9.47 -1.44 16.72
C SER A 141 -10.79 -0.92 17.33
N PRO A 142 -11.91 -1.63 17.17
CA PRO A 142 -13.12 -1.36 17.95
C PRO A 142 -12.84 -1.60 19.44
N SER A 143 -13.17 -0.64 20.30
CA SER A 143 -13.01 -0.73 21.77
C SER A 143 -13.57 0.52 22.44
N VAL A 144 -13.55 0.53 23.77
CA VAL A 144 -13.59 1.74 24.60
C VAL A 144 -12.17 2.30 24.72
N TYR A 145 -12.03 3.61 24.54
CA TYR A 145 -10.77 4.35 24.65
C TYR A 145 -10.93 5.55 25.57
N PHE A 146 -9.92 5.80 26.41
CA PHE A 146 -9.84 6.97 27.27
C PHE A 146 -8.62 7.80 26.91
N ASN A 147 -8.79 9.10 26.72
CA ASN A 147 -7.70 10.01 26.39
C ASN A 147 -7.64 11.15 27.41
N GLU A 148 -6.43 11.66 27.62
CA GLU A 148 -6.17 12.86 28.41
C GLU A 148 -6.00 14.06 27.48
N LYS A 149 -6.63 15.18 27.81
CA LYS A 149 -6.43 16.46 27.13
C LYS A 149 -6.18 17.56 28.14
N LEU A 150 -5.12 18.31 27.92
CA LEU A 150 -4.86 19.53 28.67
C LEU A 150 -5.69 20.67 28.06
N ASP A 151 -6.55 21.27 28.87
CA ASP A 151 -7.24 22.49 28.49
C ASP A 151 -6.25 23.66 28.41
N LYS A 152 -6.63 24.75 27.74
CA LYS A 152 -5.83 25.98 27.62
C LYS A 152 -5.45 26.60 28.98
N ASN A 153 -6.21 26.29 30.03
CA ASN A 153 -5.98 26.74 31.39
C ASN A 153 -5.02 25.83 32.18
N GLY A 154 -4.56 24.72 31.60
CA GLY A 154 -3.68 23.75 32.25
C GLY A 154 -4.41 22.70 33.10
N ASN A 155 -5.74 22.71 33.13
CA ASN A 155 -6.54 21.65 33.76
C ASN A 155 -6.52 20.40 32.89
N THR A 156 -6.48 19.24 33.55
CA THR A 156 -6.50 17.94 32.90
C THR A 156 -7.94 17.49 32.72
N ASN A 157 -8.40 17.42 31.47
CA ASN A 157 -9.71 16.89 31.13
C ASN A 157 -9.55 15.50 30.51
N PHE A 158 -10.52 14.63 30.74
CA PHE A 158 -10.57 13.32 30.11
C PHE A 158 -11.66 13.29 29.05
N ASP A 159 -11.43 12.52 28.00
CA ASP A 159 -12.42 12.16 27.00
C ASP A 159 -12.48 10.64 26.88
N ALA A 160 -13.67 10.09 26.67
CA ALA A 160 -13.84 8.68 26.34
C ALA A 160 -14.54 8.52 25.00
N THR A 161 -14.25 7.42 24.31
CA THR A 161 -14.90 7.09 23.05
C THR A 161 -15.08 5.60 22.93
N ILE A 162 -16.33 5.18 22.70
CA ILE A 162 -16.70 3.81 22.34
C ILE A 162 -16.82 3.75 20.82
N ILE A 163 -15.90 3.02 20.20
CA ILE A 163 -15.81 2.88 18.75
C ILE A 163 -16.29 1.48 18.36
N PRO A 164 -17.44 1.34 17.67
CA PRO A 164 -17.86 0.05 17.14
C PRO A 164 -17.11 -0.33 15.86
N ASN A 165 -17.18 -1.60 15.49
CA ASN A 165 -16.80 -2.03 14.14
C ASN A 165 -17.76 -1.44 13.11
N ARG A 166 -19.05 -1.43 13.43
CA ARG A 166 -20.13 -0.81 12.66
C ARG A 166 -21.22 -0.34 13.62
N GLY A 167 -21.66 0.91 13.50
CA GLY A 167 -22.74 1.44 14.34
C GLY A 167 -22.51 2.89 14.74
N ALA A 168 -23.33 3.39 15.67
CA ALA A 168 -23.23 4.74 16.20
C ALA A 168 -22.07 4.87 17.21
N TRP A 169 -21.39 6.01 17.21
CA TRP A 169 -20.33 6.27 18.19
C TRP A 169 -20.92 6.83 19.49
N LEU A 170 -20.25 6.56 20.59
CA LEU A 170 -20.63 7.05 21.92
C LEU A 170 -19.40 7.74 22.53
N GLU A 171 -19.51 9.04 22.81
CA GLU A 171 -18.38 9.88 23.24
C GLU A 171 -18.70 10.54 24.57
N TYR A 172 -17.77 10.50 25.52
CA TYR A 172 -17.84 11.20 26.81
C TYR A 172 -16.80 12.32 26.86
N GLU A 173 -17.17 13.43 27.48
CA GLU A 173 -16.28 14.58 27.64
C GLU A 173 -16.61 15.35 28.92
N THR A 174 -15.59 15.95 29.52
CA THR A 174 -15.75 16.84 30.68
C THR A 174 -15.61 18.31 30.24
N ASP A 175 -16.46 19.19 30.76
CA ASP A 175 -16.34 20.63 30.54
C ASP A 175 -15.50 21.34 31.61
N ALA A 176 -15.28 22.65 31.45
CA ALA A 176 -14.51 23.45 32.40
C ALA A 176 -15.24 23.73 33.73
N LYS A 177 -16.48 23.25 33.90
CA LYS A 177 -17.27 23.33 35.13
C LYS A 177 -17.42 21.95 35.79
N ASP A 178 -16.59 21.00 35.40
CA ASP A 178 -16.59 19.65 35.95
C ASP A 178 -17.94 18.93 35.73
N VAL A 179 -18.63 19.26 34.63
CA VAL A 179 -19.85 18.58 34.18
C VAL A 179 -19.51 17.58 33.08
N VAL A 180 -20.04 16.36 33.20
CA VAL A 180 -19.79 15.28 32.24
C VAL A 180 -20.93 15.21 31.21
N TYR A 181 -20.54 15.21 29.94
CA TYR A 181 -21.44 15.15 28.81
C TYR A 181 -21.25 13.86 28.01
N VAL A 182 -22.31 13.46 27.32
CA VAL A 182 -22.33 12.41 26.30
C VAL A 182 -22.74 12.99 24.95
N ARG A 183 -22.13 12.48 23.87
CA ARG A 183 -22.59 12.67 22.50
C ARG A 183 -22.88 11.32 21.87
N ILE A 184 -24.03 11.23 21.24
CA ILE A 184 -24.43 10.07 20.43
C ILE A 184 -24.22 10.42 18.97
N ASP A 185 -23.36 9.69 18.27
CA ASP A 185 -23.13 9.83 16.82
C ASP A 185 -22.80 11.27 16.38
N ARG A 186 -21.94 11.95 17.15
CA ARG A 186 -21.49 13.34 16.91
C ARG A 186 -22.61 14.39 16.88
N THR A 187 -23.73 14.10 17.53
CA THR A 187 -24.81 15.08 17.76
C THR A 187 -24.47 16.04 18.92
N ARG A 188 -25.44 16.89 19.30
CA ARG A 188 -25.25 17.88 20.38
C ARG A 188 -25.01 17.18 21.73
N LYS A 189 -24.23 17.83 22.59
CA LYS A 189 -23.92 17.36 23.95
C LYS A 189 -25.19 17.23 24.79
N LEU A 190 -25.31 16.14 25.52
CA LEU A 190 -26.32 15.88 26.54
C LEU A 190 -25.62 15.58 27.88
N PRO A 191 -26.16 15.96 29.05
CA PRO A 191 -25.61 15.49 30.32
C PRO A 191 -25.58 13.95 30.34
N LEU A 192 -24.50 13.37 30.88
CA LEU A 192 -24.30 11.91 30.88
C LEU A 192 -25.46 11.16 31.58
N THR A 193 -26.03 11.77 32.61
CA THR A 193 -27.15 11.23 33.41
C THR A 193 -28.43 11.02 32.59
N VAL A 194 -28.65 11.79 31.52
CA VAL A 194 -29.81 11.60 30.62
C VAL A 194 -29.74 10.21 29.96
N LEU A 195 -28.55 9.76 29.57
CA LEU A 195 -28.37 8.42 29.00
C LEU A 195 -28.56 7.33 30.06
N LEU A 196 -28.13 7.55 31.31
CA LEU A 196 -28.37 6.63 32.43
C LEU A 196 -29.86 6.48 32.74
N ARG A 197 -30.62 7.57 32.77
CA ARG A 197 -32.08 7.54 32.96
C ARG A 197 -32.78 6.78 31.84
N ALA A 198 -32.35 7.00 30.59
CA ALA A 198 -32.87 6.26 29.44
C ALA A 198 -32.58 4.73 29.53
N LEU A 199 -31.48 4.33 30.18
CA LEU A 199 -31.14 2.93 30.43
C LEU A 199 -31.93 2.28 31.58
N GLY A 200 -32.74 3.03 32.33
CA GLY A 200 -33.63 2.49 33.37
C GLY A 200 -33.35 2.95 34.80
N PHE A 201 -32.27 3.70 35.06
CA PHE A 201 -31.98 4.27 36.38
C PHE A 201 -32.74 5.58 36.55
N SER A 202 -33.96 5.49 37.06
CA SER A 202 -34.96 6.55 36.99
C SER A 202 -34.67 7.71 37.94
N THR A 203 -34.20 7.41 39.16
CA THR A 203 -34.00 8.40 40.23
C THR A 203 -32.55 8.79 40.45
N ASP A 204 -32.32 10.01 40.93
CA ASP A 204 -30.99 10.52 41.26
C ASP A 204 -30.31 9.65 42.33
N GLN A 205 -31.10 9.11 43.27
CA GLN A 205 -30.60 8.24 44.32
C GLN A 205 -30.08 6.92 43.76
N GLU A 206 -30.79 6.28 42.83
CA GLU A 206 -30.31 5.06 42.14
C GLU A 206 -28.97 5.31 41.43
N ILE A 207 -28.83 6.45 40.75
CA ILE A 207 -27.60 6.82 40.04
C ILE A 207 -26.44 7.05 41.02
N VAL A 208 -26.69 7.70 42.15
CA VAL A 208 -25.69 7.93 43.21
C VAL A 208 -25.28 6.62 43.89
N ASP A 209 -26.23 5.73 44.15
CA ASP A 209 -25.96 4.43 44.77
C ASP A 209 -25.11 3.54 43.83
N LEU A 210 -25.30 3.67 42.51
CA LEU A 210 -24.57 2.92 41.49
C LEU A 210 -23.09 3.33 41.38
N PHE A 211 -22.81 4.63 41.21
CA PHE A 211 -21.44 5.12 40.97
C PHE A 211 -20.70 5.59 42.23
N GLY A 212 -21.41 5.85 43.32
CA GLY A 212 -20.91 6.53 44.51
C GLY A 212 -21.02 8.06 44.43
N GLU A 213 -20.84 8.72 45.56
CA GLU A 213 -20.95 10.19 45.66
C GLU A 213 -19.67 10.87 45.12
N SER A 214 -19.81 11.60 44.01
CA SER A 214 -18.74 12.36 43.35
C SER A 214 -19.21 13.77 43.00
N GLU A 215 -18.31 14.76 43.10
CA GLU A 215 -18.59 16.16 42.76
C GLU A 215 -18.99 16.31 41.28
N TYR A 216 -18.31 15.58 40.38
CA TYR A 216 -18.62 15.55 38.95
C TYR A 216 -20.04 15.01 38.67
N LEU A 217 -20.43 13.95 39.37
CA LEU A 217 -21.75 13.35 39.22
C LEU A 217 -22.85 14.30 39.71
N ARG A 218 -22.64 14.93 40.87
CA ARG A 218 -23.58 15.91 41.44
C ARG A 218 -23.78 17.12 40.52
N ASN A 219 -22.69 17.69 40.00
CA ASN A 219 -22.75 18.81 39.05
C ASN A 219 -23.50 18.42 37.76
N THR A 220 -23.35 17.17 37.33
CA THR A 220 -24.04 16.64 36.15
C THR A 220 -25.53 16.44 36.39
N LEU A 221 -25.92 15.90 37.56
CA LEU A 221 -27.32 15.77 37.97
C LEU A 221 -28.01 17.14 38.13
N GLU A 222 -27.35 18.14 38.72
CA GLU A 222 -27.89 19.50 38.82
C GLU A 222 -28.10 20.17 37.45
N LYS A 223 -27.35 19.72 36.43
CA LYS A 223 -27.47 20.23 35.05
C LYS A 223 -28.49 19.47 34.21
N ASP A 224 -28.87 18.27 34.64
CA ASP A 224 -29.87 17.44 33.99
C ASP A 224 -31.25 18.10 34.07
N GLY A 225 -31.92 18.23 32.92
CA GLY A 225 -33.27 18.80 32.85
C GLY A 225 -34.39 17.75 32.93
N THR A 226 -34.04 16.47 33.04
CA THR A 226 -34.97 15.34 32.99
C THR A 226 -35.10 14.70 34.36
N GLU A 227 -36.34 14.34 34.75
CA GLU A 227 -36.63 13.75 36.08
C GLU A 227 -37.00 12.26 36.00
N ASN A 228 -37.29 11.75 34.80
CA ASN A 228 -37.70 10.35 34.61
C ASN A 228 -37.24 9.78 33.26
N THR A 229 -37.36 8.46 33.10
CA THR A 229 -36.95 7.71 31.91
C THR A 229 -37.64 8.19 30.63
N ASP A 230 -38.95 8.47 30.69
CA ASP A 230 -39.72 8.94 29.53
C ASP A 230 -39.21 10.29 29.00
N GLN A 231 -38.97 11.27 29.88
CA GLN A 231 -38.44 12.58 29.51
C GLN A 231 -37.03 12.45 28.92
N ALA A 232 -36.19 11.58 29.50
CA ALA A 232 -34.85 11.32 28.98
C ALA A 232 -34.87 10.70 27.57
N LEU A 233 -35.75 9.72 27.33
CA LEU A 233 -35.95 9.13 26.01
C LEU A 233 -36.42 10.16 24.97
N LEU A 234 -37.38 11.02 25.33
CA LEU A 234 -37.88 12.08 24.45
C LEU A 234 -36.78 13.12 24.14
N GLU A 235 -36.01 13.57 25.14
CA GLU A 235 -34.91 14.52 24.92
C GLU A 235 -33.86 13.94 23.98
N ILE A 236 -33.46 12.67 24.16
CA ILE A 236 -32.52 12.01 23.24
C ILE A 236 -33.09 11.93 21.82
N TYR A 237 -34.39 11.60 21.67
CA TYR A 237 -35.03 11.51 20.37
C TYR A 237 -35.06 12.86 19.64
N GLU A 238 -35.42 13.95 20.34
CA GLU A 238 -35.45 15.30 19.74
C GLU A 238 -34.08 15.75 19.23
N ARG A 239 -33.00 15.32 19.90
CA ARG A 239 -31.63 15.60 19.44
C ARG A 239 -31.22 14.77 18.24
N LEU A 240 -31.60 13.49 18.20
CA LEU A 240 -31.26 12.58 17.11
C LEU A 240 -32.08 12.84 15.84
N ARG A 241 -33.37 13.20 15.99
CA ARG A 241 -34.30 13.46 14.89
C ARG A 241 -35.03 14.81 15.07
N PRO A 242 -34.33 15.93 14.79
CA PRO A 242 -34.94 17.24 14.93
C PRO A 242 -36.11 17.42 13.94
N GLY A 243 -37.30 17.69 14.46
CA GLY A 243 -38.50 18.00 13.67
C GLY A 243 -39.53 16.87 13.53
N GLU A 244 -39.23 15.66 14.01
CA GLU A 244 -40.23 14.60 14.16
C GLU A 244 -40.87 14.69 15.56
N PRO A 245 -42.21 14.55 15.70
CA PRO A 245 -42.85 14.56 17.02
C PRO A 245 -42.38 13.34 17.84
N PRO A 246 -41.77 13.55 19.02
CA PRO A 246 -41.21 12.45 19.80
C PRO A 246 -42.33 11.68 20.52
N THR A 247 -42.28 10.36 20.47
CA THR A 247 -43.09 9.48 21.34
C THR A 247 -42.15 8.53 22.06
N VAL A 248 -42.52 8.10 23.28
CA VAL A 248 -41.68 7.21 24.09
C VAL A 248 -41.40 5.89 23.38
N GLU A 249 -42.41 5.29 22.73
CA GLU A 249 -42.24 4.06 21.95
C GLU A 249 -41.27 4.23 20.77
N ASN A 250 -41.37 5.34 20.02
CA ASN A 250 -40.46 5.61 18.91
C ASN A 250 -39.04 5.87 19.41
N ALA A 251 -38.89 6.53 20.57
CA ALA A 251 -37.60 6.78 21.20
C ALA A 251 -36.92 5.50 21.69
N LYS A 252 -37.66 4.63 22.38
CA LYS A 252 -37.21 3.31 22.83
C LYS A 252 -36.78 2.45 21.64
N SER A 253 -37.63 2.35 20.61
CA SER A 253 -37.34 1.59 19.38
C SER A 253 -36.11 2.14 18.64
N LEU A 254 -35.96 3.47 18.54
CA LEU A 254 -34.81 4.09 17.88
C LEU A 254 -33.51 3.75 18.59
N LEU A 255 -33.45 3.89 19.92
CA LEU A 255 -32.24 3.60 20.69
C LEU A 255 -31.89 2.12 20.69
N TYR A 256 -32.91 1.24 20.83
CA TYR A 256 -32.73 -0.19 20.68
C TYR A 256 -32.11 -0.54 19.32
N SER A 257 -32.71 -0.05 18.23
CA SER A 257 -32.21 -0.30 16.88
C SER A 257 -30.80 0.26 16.62
N ARG A 258 -30.38 1.28 17.38
CA ARG A 258 -29.12 1.99 17.12
C ARG A 258 -27.94 1.37 17.87
N PHE A 259 -28.15 0.80 19.05
CA PHE A 259 -27.09 0.24 19.89
C PHE A 259 -27.23 -1.27 20.14
N PHE A 260 -28.45 -1.77 20.34
CA PHE A 260 -28.68 -3.12 20.85
C PHE A 260 -29.09 -4.12 19.76
N ASP A 261 -29.47 -3.65 18.57
CA ASP A 261 -29.76 -4.50 17.39
C ASP A 261 -28.47 -4.98 16.69
N PRO A 262 -28.17 -6.30 16.68
CA PRO A 262 -26.98 -6.86 16.03
C PRO A 262 -26.90 -6.59 14.52
N LYS A 263 -28.04 -6.33 13.86
CA LYS A 263 -28.06 -6.00 12.42
C LYS A 263 -27.52 -4.60 12.13
N ARG A 264 -27.58 -3.68 13.11
CA ARG A 264 -27.23 -2.27 12.96
C ARG A 264 -26.00 -1.86 13.76
N TYR A 265 -25.74 -2.51 14.89
CA TYR A 265 -24.58 -2.29 15.74
C TYR A 265 -23.77 -3.57 15.90
N ASP A 266 -22.46 -3.46 15.75
CA ASP A 266 -21.53 -4.59 15.77
C ASP A 266 -20.16 -4.13 16.26
N LEU A 267 -19.66 -4.77 17.31
CA LEU A 267 -18.30 -4.64 17.85
C LEU A 267 -17.32 -5.60 17.15
N ALA A 268 -17.82 -6.62 16.46
CA ALA A 268 -17.11 -7.82 16.06
C ALA A 268 -16.47 -8.57 17.25
N SER A 269 -15.98 -9.79 17.01
CA SER A 269 -15.34 -10.59 18.06
C SER A 269 -14.12 -9.88 18.67
N VAL A 270 -13.37 -9.14 17.84
CA VAL A 270 -12.24 -8.31 18.31
C VAL A 270 -12.67 -7.22 19.28
N GLY A 271 -13.81 -6.55 19.02
CA GLY A 271 -14.24 -5.41 19.80
C GLY A 271 -14.81 -5.86 21.12
N ARG A 272 -15.53 -6.99 21.13
CA ARG A 272 -15.97 -7.67 22.35
C ARG A 272 -14.77 -8.09 23.21
N TYR A 273 -13.77 -8.75 22.62
CA TYR A 273 -12.53 -9.12 23.30
C TYR A 273 -11.81 -7.90 23.93
N LYS A 274 -11.62 -6.83 23.14
CA LYS A 274 -10.97 -5.60 23.59
C LYS A 274 -11.76 -4.86 24.67
N ALA A 275 -13.09 -4.77 24.52
CA ALA A 275 -13.97 -4.14 25.50
C ALA A 275 -13.95 -4.91 26.83
N ASN A 276 -14.07 -6.24 26.79
CA ASN A 276 -13.97 -7.09 27.98
C ASN A 276 -12.62 -6.91 28.67
N LYS A 277 -11.51 -6.94 27.91
CA LYS A 277 -10.16 -6.72 28.47
C LYS A 277 -10.02 -5.33 29.10
N LYS A 278 -10.51 -4.27 28.45
CA LYS A 278 -10.39 -2.88 28.96
C LYS A 278 -11.28 -2.62 30.17
N LEU A 279 -12.52 -3.11 30.15
CA LEU A 279 -13.52 -2.90 31.20
C LEU A 279 -13.44 -3.94 32.31
N HIS A 280 -12.52 -4.90 32.24
CA HIS A 280 -12.29 -5.85 33.31
C HIS A 280 -11.88 -5.16 34.63
N LEU A 281 -12.29 -5.73 35.75
CA LEU A 281 -11.99 -5.18 37.08
C LEU A 281 -10.50 -5.27 37.41
N LYS A 282 -9.80 -6.31 36.96
CA LYS A 282 -8.37 -6.56 37.24
C LYS A 282 -7.50 -5.32 37.11
N HIS A 283 -7.63 -4.61 35.98
CA HIS A 283 -6.73 -3.51 35.65
C HIS A 283 -6.94 -2.28 36.55
N ARG A 284 -8.16 -2.06 37.04
CA ARG A 284 -8.50 -0.93 37.92
C ARG A 284 -8.29 -1.26 39.40
N LEU A 285 -8.43 -2.53 39.78
CA LEU A 285 -8.16 -3.00 41.15
C LEU A 285 -6.67 -3.13 41.48
N PHE A 286 -5.81 -3.23 40.46
CA PHE A 286 -4.37 -3.35 40.65
C PHE A 286 -3.81 -2.16 41.46
N ASN A 287 -3.09 -2.47 42.54
CA ASN A 287 -2.55 -1.53 43.53
C ASN A 287 -3.60 -0.67 44.26
N GLN A 288 -4.88 -1.03 44.23
CA GLN A 288 -5.92 -0.35 45.01
C GLN A 288 -6.18 -1.07 46.33
N LYS A 289 -6.67 -0.30 47.31
CA LYS A 289 -7.10 -0.81 48.61
C LYS A 289 -8.61 -1.04 48.60
N LEU A 290 -9.02 -2.28 48.89
CA LEU A 290 -10.42 -2.66 48.95
C LEU A 290 -11.14 -1.95 50.11
N ALA A 291 -12.33 -1.41 49.84
CA ALA A 291 -13.24 -0.84 50.84
C ALA A 291 -14.38 -1.79 51.22
N GLU A 292 -14.50 -2.92 50.52
CA GLU A 292 -15.40 -4.02 50.86
C GLU A 292 -14.73 -5.36 50.50
N PRO A 293 -15.15 -6.49 51.11
CA PRO A 293 -14.60 -7.80 50.77
C PRO A 293 -15.04 -8.26 49.38
N ILE A 294 -14.15 -9.00 48.70
CA ILE A 294 -14.51 -9.71 47.45
C ILE A 294 -15.10 -11.06 47.84
N VAL A 295 -16.35 -11.29 47.45
CA VAL A 295 -17.16 -12.45 47.78
C VAL A 295 -17.59 -13.14 46.50
N ASN A 296 -17.45 -14.46 46.45
CA ASN A 296 -18.07 -15.24 45.38
C ASN A 296 -19.60 -15.26 45.60
N ALA A 297 -20.38 -14.73 44.65
CA ALA A 297 -21.83 -14.63 44.78
C ALA A 297 -22.55 -15.99 44.85
N GLU A 298 -21.95 -17.06 44.30
CA GLU A 298 -22.55 -18.40 44.31
C GLU A 298 -22.23 -19.19 45.59
N THR A 299 -21.00 -19.10 46.10
CA THR A 299 -20.55 -19.88 47.27
C THR A 299 -20.63 -19.09 48.58
N GLY A 300 -20.68 -17.76 48.52
CA GLY A 300 -20.61 -16.86 49.67
C GLY A 300 -19.22 -16.82 50.35
N GLU A 301 -18.19 -17.38 49.71
CA GLU A 301 -16.82 -17.43 50.23
C GLU A 301 -16.11 -16.07 50.03
N ILE A 302 -15.49 -15.55 51.08
CA ILE A 302 -14.68 -14.33 51.04
C ILE A 302 -13.31 -14.71 50.50
N VAL A 303 -12.98 -14.19 49.32
CA VAL A 303 -11.72 -14.50 48.61
C VAL A 303 -10.64 -13.45 48.92
N ALA A 304 -11.06 -12.20 49.18
CA ALA A 304 -10.18 -11.14 49.66
C ALA A 304 -10.87 -10.30 50.74
N GLU A 305 -10.18 -10.05 51.86
CA GLU A 305 -10.71 -9.25 52.98
C GLU A 305 -10.69 -7.74 52.68
N GLU A 306 -11.62 -7.02 53.30
CA GLU A 306 -11.66 -5.56 53.31
C GLU A 306 -10.32 -4.98 53.79
N GLY A 307 -9.83 -3.94 53.12
CA GLY A 307 -8.58 -3.27 53.44
C GLY A 307 -7.32 -3.92 52.86
N THR A 308 -7.45 -5.07 52.17
CA THR A 308 -6.36 -5.70 51.42
C THR A 308 -5.95 -4.83 50.23
N VAL A 309 -4.64 -4.66 50.03
CA VAL A 309 -4.10 -4.06 48.80
C VAL A 309 -3.88 -5.17 47.80
N LEU A 310 -4.50 -5.05 46.63
CA LEU A 310 -4.43 -6.06 45.59
C LEU A 310 -3.14 -5.91 44.77
N ASP A 311 -2.15 -6.72 45.11
CA ASP A 311 -0.93 -6.91 44.31
C ASP A 311 -1.14 -7.98 43.23
N ARG A 312 -0.13 -8.17 42.35
CA ARG A 312 -0.27 -9.06 41.19
C ARG A 312 -0.51 -10.52 41.58
N ARG A 313 0.09 -10.98 42.68
CA ARG A 313 -0.05 -12.38 43.14
C ARG A 313 -1.46 -12.63 43.67
N ASN A 314 -1.96 -11.73 44.51
CA ASN A 314 -3.31 -11.83 45.03
C ASN A 314 -4.35 -11.71 43.89
N LEU A 315 -4.10 -10.86 42.89
CA LEU A 315 -4.99 -10.72 41.73
C LEU A 315 -5.06 -11.95 40.83
N ASP A 316 -3.93 -12.64 40.62
CA ASP A 316 -3.91 -13.87 39.81
C ASP A 316 -4.58 -15.04 40.56
N GLU A 317 -4.52 -15.08 41.90
CA GLU A 317 -5.23 -16.09 42.73
C GLU A 317 -6.75 -15.90 42.72
N ILE A 318 -7.25 -14.66 42.63
CA ILE A 318 -8.69 -14.35 42.61
C ILE A 318 -9.28 -14.22 41.21
N MET A 319 -8.47 -14.44 40.16
CA MET A 319 -8.83 -14.18 38.76
C MET A 319 -10.06 -14.99 38.33
N ASP A 320 -10.09 -16.29 38.64
CA ASP A 320 -11.21 -17.18 38.31
C ASP A 320 -12.52 -16.74 38.97
N VAL A 321 -12.43 -16.12 40.15
CA VAL A 321 -13.59 -15.59 40.87
C VAL A 321 -14.05 -14.26 40.27
N LEU A 322 -13.11 -13.41 39.85
CA LEU A 322 -13.43 -12.14 39.17
C LEU A 322 -14.08 -12.36 37.80
N GLU A 323 -13.68 -13.41 37.07
CA GLU A 323 -14.22 -13.76 35.75
C GLU A 323 -15.51 -14.57 35.81
N SER A 324 -15.89 -15.08 36.99
CA SER A 324 -17.21 -15.66 37.22
C SER A 324 -18.18 -14.60 37.70
N ASN A 325 -18.45 -14.52 39.01
CA ASN A 325 -19.56 -13.70 39.55
C ASN A 325 -19.14 -12.92 40.83
N ALA A 326 -17.89 -12.44 40.93
CA ALA A 326 -17.44 -11.69 42.11
C ALA A 326 -18.27 -10.42 42.33
N ASN A 327 -18.99 -10.32 43.46
CA ASN A 327 -19.82 -9.16 43.84
C ASN A 327 -20.80 -8.70 42.72
N SER A 328 -21.37 -9.64 41.97
CA SER A 328 -22.41 -9.35 40.97
C SER A 328 -23.78 -9.12 41.61
N GLU A 329 -24.48 -8.06 41.20
CA GLU A 329 -25.89 -7.80 41.52
C GLU A 329 -26.74 -7.70 40.24
N VAL A 330 -27.97 -8.20 40.28
CA VAL A 330 -28.91 -8.18 39.15
C VAL A 330 -29.93 -7.07 39.33
N PHE A 331 -29.98 -6.14 38.38
CA PHE A 331 -30.90 -5.00 38.39
C PHE A 331 -32.06 -5.23 37.42
N GLU A 332 -33.31 -5.10 37.90
CA GLU A 332 -34.51 -5.08 37.06
C GLU A 332 -34.78 -3.65 36.58
N LEU A 333 -34.63 -3.41 35.26
CA LEU A 333 -34.73 -2.08 34.65
C LEU A 333 -36.15 -1.83 34.10
N GLU A 334 -37.10 -1.50 34.96
CA GLU A 334 -38.49 -1.19 34.54
C GLU A 334 -38.56 0.06 33.63
N GLY A 335 -39.20 -0.08 32.46
CA GLY A 335 -39.45 1.05 31.54
C GLY A 335 -38.22 1.51 30.72
N SER A 336 -37.11 0.77 30.80
CA SER A 336 -35.86 1.08 30.11
C SER A 336 -35.88 0.73 28.61
N ILE A 337 -34.75 0.94 27.92
CA ILE A 337 -34.59 0.55 26.50
C ILE A 337 -34.69 -0.98 26.32
N ILE A 338 -34.27 -1.77 27.31
CA ILE A 338 -34.26 -3.24 27.27
C ILE A 338 -34.94 -3.76 28.54
N ASP A 339 -36.06 -4.47 28.39
CA ASP A 339 -36.81 -5.00 29.54
C ASP A 339 -36.20 -6.29 30.14
N GLU A 340 -34.90 -6.51 29.93
CA GLU A 340 -34.13 -7.66 30.45
C GLU A 340 -33.31 -7.23 31.66
N PRO A 341 -33.18 -8.09 32.69
CA PRO A 341 -32.36 -7.79 33.85
C PRO A 341 -30.88 -7.67 33.46
N VAL A 342 -30.19 -6.67 34.03
CA VAL A 342 -28.78 -6.43 33.77
C VAL A 342 -27.96 -6.82 34.98
N GLU A 343 -27.00 -7.71 34.77
CA GLU A 343 -26.00 -8.06 35.79
C GLU A 343 -24.89 -7.02 35.80
N ILE A 344 -24.62 -6.47 36.98
CA ILE A 344 -23.59 -5.46 37.19
C ILE A 344 -22.63 -5.97 38.26
N GLN A 345 -21.36 -6.06 37.88
CA GLN A 345 -20.28 -6.44 38.77
C GLN A 345 -19.67 -5.18 39.39
N SER A 346 -19.70 -5.02 40.71
CA SER A 346 -19.22 -3.79 41.36
C SER A 346 -18.35 -4.07 42.58
N ILE A 347 -17.25 -3.32 42.73
CA ILE A 347 -16.35 -3.40 43.88
C ILE A 347 -15.99 -2.00 44.36
N LYS A 348 -16.15 -1.73 45.65
CA LYS A 348 -15.77 -0.46 46.29
C LYS A 348 -14.29 -0.43 46.68
N VAL A 349 -13.63 0.66 46.31
CA VAL A 349 -12.22 0.91 46.65
C VAL A 349 -12.05 2.29 47.26
N TYR A 350 -11.00 2.46 48.06
CA TYR A 350 -10.61 3.78 48.54
C TYR A 350 -9.98 4.60 47.43
N VAL A 351 -10.36 5.88 47.32
CA VAL A 351 -9.75 6.81 46.36
C VAL A 351 -8.27 7.06 46.75
N PRO A 352 -7.32 6.87 45.81
CA PRO A 352 -5.91 7.05 46.11
C PRO A 352 -5.58 8.52 46.43
N ASN A 353 -4.69 8.73 47.41
CA ASN A 353 -4.21 10.05 47.86
C ASN A 353 -5.29 10.99 48.47
N ASP A 354 -6.43 10.46 48.89
CA ASP A 354 -7.47 11.23 49.58
C ASP A 354 -7.32 11.14 51.11
N GLU A 355 -7.12 12.27 51.79
CA GLU A 355 -7.00 12.32 53.27
C GLU A 355 -8.36 12.08 53.98
N GLU A 356 -9.47 12.25 53.25
CA GLU A 356 -10.84 12.08 53.76
C GLU A 356 -11.34 10.63 53.70
N GLY A 357 -10.59 9.73 53.05
CA GLY A 357 -10.93 8.30 52.97
C GLY A 357 -12.19 8.01 52.15
N ARG A 358 -12.50 8.83 51.14
CA ARG A 358 -13.66 8.60 50.27
C ARG A 358 -13.52 7.28 49.50
N THR A 359 -14.67 6.65 49.24
CA THR A 359 -14.76 5.41 48.47
C THR A 359 -15.42 5.68 47.12
N THR A 360 -14.95 5.00 46.08
CA THR A 360 -15.58 5.01 44.75
C THR A 360 -15.95 3.60 44.33
N THR A 361 -16.96 3.46 43.48
CA THR A 361 -17.41 2.18 42.96
C THR A 361 -16.74 1.88 41.61
N VAL A 362 -16.01 0.76 41.53
CA VAL A 362 -15.42 0.25 40.29
C VAL A 362 -16.37 -0.79 39.70
N ILE A 363 -16.99 -0.46 38.57
CA ILE A 363 -17.94 -1.35 37.88
C ILE A 363 -17.26 -2.06 36.72
N GLY A 364 -17.33 -3.39 36.70
CA GLY A 364 -16.92 -4.27 35.60
C GLY A 364 -18.06 -4.53 34.63
N ASN A 365 -17.76 -5.01 33.43
CA ASN A 365 -18.79 -5.32 32.44
C ASN A 365 -19.40 -6.73 32.58
N ALA A 366 -19.10 -7.45 33.67
CA ALA A 366 -19.59 -8.82 33.95
C ALA A 366 -19.24 -9.86 32.86
N PHE A 367 -18.12 -9.67 32.17
CA PHE A 367 -17.51 -10.65 31.24
C PHE A 367 -18.48 -11.35 30.26
N PRO A 368 -19.21 -10.58 29.42
CA PRO A 368 -20.21 -11.13 28.51
C PRO A 368 -19.56 -12.07 27.48
N ASP A 369 -20.31 -13.08 27.05
CA ASP A 369 -19.86 -14.08 26.08
C ASP A 369 -19.33 -13.43 24.80
N SER A 370 -18.26 -14.00 24.27
CA SER A 370 -17.68 -13.73 22.96
C SER A 370 -18.67 -13.78 21.79
N GLU A 371 -19.77 -14.54 21.89
CA GLU A 371 -20.82 -14.59 20.87
C GLU A 371 -21.63 -13.28 20.78
N VAL A 372 -21.65 -12.48 21.85
CA VAL A 372 -22.40 -11.22 21.91
C VAL A 372 -21.65 -10.12 21.16
N LYS A 373 -22.06 -9.89 19.91
CA LYS A 373 -21.42 -8.91 19.01
C LYS A 373 -21.96 -7.47 19.16
N CYS A 374 -23.12 -7.23 19.76
CA CYS A 374 -23.62 -5.87 20.03
C CYS A 374 -23.12 -5.35 21.38
N ILE A 375 -23.21 -4.04 21.64
CA ILE A 375 -22.89 -3.46 22.96
C ILE A 375 -23.99 -3.80 23.97
N THR A 376 -23.64 -4.08 25.21
CA THR A 376 -24.62 -4.35 26.29
C THR A 376 -24.80 -3.11 27.18
N PRO A 377 -25.92 -2.99 27.92
CA PRO A 377 -26.07 -1.95 28.94
C PRO A 377 -24.95 -1.98 29.98
N ALA A 378 -24.50 -3.17 30.39
CA ALA A 378 -23.40 -3.36 31.32
C ALA A 378 -22.09 -2.76 30.81
N ASP A 379 -21.78 -2.89 29.51
CA ASP A 379 -20.60 -2.26 28.90
C ASP A 379 -20.65 -0.73 29.02
N ILE A 380 -21.83 -0.15 28.75
CA ILE A 380 -22.03 1.30 28.83
C ILE A 380 -21.83 1.79 30.26
N ILE A 381 -22.46 1.14 31.24
CA ILE A 381 -22.34 1.50 32.67
C ILE A 381 -20.90 1.35 33.15
N ALA A 382 -20.24 0.24 32.82
CA ALA A 382 -18.83 0.02 33.17
C ALA A 382 -17.91 1.07 32.55
N SER A 383 -18.17 1.50 31.30
CA SER A 383 -17.41 2.56 30.64
C SER A 383 -17.60 3.94 31.30
N MET A 384 -18.81 4.24 31.78
CA MET A 384 -19.10 5.46 32.54
C MET A 384 -18.40 5.43 33.92
N SER A 385 -18.44 4.29 34.61
CA SER A 385 -17.72 4.10 35.89
C SER A 385 -16.22 4.27 35.67
N TYR A 386 -15.66 3.71 34.60
CA TYR A 386 -14.25 3.90 34.27
C TYR A 386 -13.93 5.39 34.07
N PHE A 387 -14.78 6.13 33.37
CA PHE A 387 -14.59 7.57 33.16
C PHE A 387 -14.58 8.38 34.47
N PHE A 388 -15.51 8.11 35.39
CA PHE A 388 -15.52 8.75 36.72
C PHE A 388 -14.34 8.31 37.60
N ASN A 389 -13.91 7.06 37.48
CA ASN A 389 -12.73 6.56 38.19
C ASN A 389 -11.44 7.24 37.70
N LEU A 390 -11.31 7.52 36.40
CA LEU A 390 -10.17 8.30 35.86
C LEU A 390 -10.12 9.71 36.42
N LEU A 391 -11.28 10.38 36.53
CA LEU A 391 -11.39 11.68 37.20
C LEU A 391 -10.97 11.62 38.69
N SER A 392 -11.09 10.45 39.30
CA SER A 392 -10.69 10.18 40.69
C SER A 392 -9.28 9.59 40.82
N GLY A 393 -8.50 9.50 39.72
CA GLY A 393 -7.12 8.99 39.72
C GLY A 393 -6.98 7.45 39.68
N ILE A 394 -8.05 6.71 39.38
CA ILE A 394 -8.05 5.24 39.26
C ILE A 394 -8.26 4.83 37.79
N GLY A 395 -7.24 4.22 37.19
CA GLY A 395 -7.27 3.74 35.80
C GLY A 395 -6.12 4.29 34.96
N PHE A 396 -6.09 3.92 33.68
CA PHE A 396 -5.05 4.36 32.73
C PHE A 396 -5.68 4.83 31.41
N THR A 397 -5.07 5.85 30.82
CA THR A 397 -5.41 6.33 29.47
C THR A 397 -4.80 5.43 28.40
N ASP A 398 -5.36 5.50 27.19
CA ASP A 398 -4.97 4.68 26.07
C ASP A 398 -4.15 5.50 25.07
N ASP A 399 -3.00 4.95 24.67
CA ASP A 399 -2.26 5.47 23.54
C ASP A 399 -2.88 4.95 22.22
N ILE A 400 -3.36 5.88 21.39
CA ILE A 400 -4.06 5.58 20.13
C ILE A 400 -3.11 4.96 19.10
N ASP A 401 -1.81 5.25 19.19
CA ASP A 401 -0.80 4.82 18.22
C ASP A 401 -0.16 3.49 18.61
N HIS A 402 -0.37 3.03 19.85
CA HIS A 402 0.02 1.71 20.31
C HIS A 402 -0.55 0.59 19.41
N LEU A 403 0.28 -0.36 18.97
CA LEU A 403 -0.16 -1.49 18.13
C LEU A 403 -1.13 -2.46 18.81
N GLY A 404 -1.31 -2.39 20.13
CA GLY A 404 -2.41 -3.08 20.82
C GLY A 404 -3.78 -2.42 20.60
N ASN A 405 -3.81 -1.19 20.08
CA ASN A 405 -5.00 -0.38 19.80
C ASN A 405 -5.22 -0.14 18.31
N ARG A 406 -4.28 -0.60 17.48
CA ARG A 406 -4.35 -0.59 16.01
C ARG A 406 -4.26 -2.00 15.49
N ARG A 407 -5.13 -2.36 14.57
CA ARG A 407 -5.19 -3.70 13.98
C ARG A 407 -5.12 -3.63 12.47
N LEU A 408 -4.70 -4.74 11.88
CA LEU A 408 -4.68 -4.95 10.44
C LEU A 408 -5.99 -5.56 9.97
N ARG A 409 -6.58 -4.94 8.95
CA ARG A 409 -7.59 -5.56 8.09
C ARG A 409 -6.89 -6.07 6.84
N SER A 410 -6.77 -7.39 6.76
CA SER A 410 -6.20 -8.08 5.60
C SER A 410 -7.25 -8.26 4.49
N VAL A 411 -6.83 -8.79 3.34
CA VAL A 411 -7.66 -8.94 2.14
C VAL A 411 -8.99 -9.65 2.40
N GLY A 412 -9.00 -10.71 3.22
CA GLY A 412 -10.20 -11.48 3.53
C GLY A 412 -11.27 -10.64 4.23
N GLU A 413 -10.92 -9.92 5.29
CA GLU A 413 -11.85 -9.04 6.02
C GLU A 413 -12.33 -7.87 5.15
N LEU A 414 -11.44 -7.30 4.33
CA LEU A 414 -11.79 -6.22 3.40
C LEU A 414 -12.83 -6.70 2.37
N LEU A 415 -12.64 -7.89 1.81
CA LEU A 415 -13.59 -8.51 0.88
C LEU A 415 -14.90 -8.88 1.56
N GLN A 416 -14.84 -9.43 2.77
CA GLN A 416 -16.02 -9.75 3.59
C GLN A 416 -16.89 -8.50 3.78
N ASN A 417 -16.29 -7.37 4.14
CA ASN A 417 -17.00 -6.11 4.33
C ASN A 417 -17.67 -5.61 3.04
N GLN A 418 -16.98 -5.67 1.90
CA GLN A 418 -17.55 -5.23 0.62
C GLN A 418 -18.64 -6.17 0.12
N PHE A 419 -18.45 -7.48 0.29
CA PHE A 419 -19.44 -8.47 -0.06
C PHE A 419 -20.71 -8.29 0.79
N ARG A 420 -20.56 -7.99 2.09
CA ARG A 420 -21.66 -7.74 3.04
C ARG A 420 -22.50 -6.54 2.64
N ILE A 421 -21.87 -5.44 2.21
CA ILE A 421 -22.59 -4.27 1.67
C ILE A 421 -23.42 -4.67 0.44
N GLY A 422 -22.85 -5.50 -0.44
CA GLY A 422 -23.55 -6.05 -1.60
C GLY A 422 -24.76 -6.91 -1.22
N LEU A 423 -24.59 -7.84 -0.28
CA LEU A 423 -25.66 -8.71 0.18
C LEU A 423 -26.75 -7.97 0.94
N SER A 424 -26.43 -6.95 1.74
CA SER A 424 -27.44 -6.13 2.44
C SER A 424 -28.33 -5.33 1.47
N ARG A 425 -27.74 -4.81 0.38
CA ARG A 425 -28.52 -4.19 -0.71
C ARG A 425 -29.42 -5.21 -1.42
N MET A 426 -28.93 -6.44 -1.60
CA MET A 426 -29.71 -7.53 -2.17
C MET A 426 -30.85 -7.97 -1.24
N GLU A 427 -30.62 -8.07 0.07
CA GLU A 427 -31.62 -8.43 1.08
C GLU A 427 -32.85 -7.53 0.98
N ARG A 428 -32.63 -6.21 0.86
CA ARG A 428 -33.72 -5.25 0.68
C ARG A 428 -34.53 -5.52 -0.58
N VAL A 429 -33.88 -5.84 -1.70
CA VAL A 429 -34.56 -6.16 -2.96
C VAL A 429 -35.34 -7.47 -2.85
N VAL A 430 -34.79 -8.48 -2.16
CA VAL A 430 -35.47 -9.75 -1.90
C VAL A 430 -36.74 -9.50 -1.07
N ARG A 431 -36.66 -8.71 0.00
CA ARG A 431 -37.81 -8.36 0.85
C ARG A 431 -38.90 -7.59 0.07
N GLU A 432 -38.50 -6.62 -0.75
CA GLU A 432 -39.42 -5.88 -1.61
C GLU A 432 -40.11 -6.82 -2.63
N ARG A 433 -39.37 -7.76 -3.25
CA ARG A 433 -39.96 -8.72 -4.21
C ARG A 433 -40.88 -9.75 -3.56
N MET A 434 -40.56 -10.22 -2.35
CA MET A 434 -41.44 -11.13 -1.61
C MET A 434 -42.82 -10.51 -1.34
N SER A 435 -42.89 -9.19 -1.16
CA SER A 435 -44.17 -8.49 -0.96
C SER A 435 -44.98 -8.24 -2.25
N ILE A 436 -44.35 -8.36 -3.43
CA ILE A 436 -44.97 -8.05 -4.73
C ILE A 436 -45.39 -9.31 -5.47
N GLN A 437 -44.65 -10.42 -5.33
CA GLN A 437 -44.87 -11.65 -6.10
C GLN A 437 -45.90 -12.58 -5.45
N ASP A 438 -46.68 -13.27 -6.30
CA ASP A 438 -47.66 -14.26 -5.86
C ASP A 438 -46.98 -15.52 -5.30
N THR A 439 -47.47 -16.00 -4.15
CA THR A 439 -46.90 -17.12 -3.37
C THR A 439 -46.88 -18.46 -4.11
N ASP A 440 -47.78 -18.71 -5.05
CA ASP A 440 -47.87 -20.01 -5.75
C ASP A 440 -46.75 -20.21 -6.79
N SER A 441 -46.24 -19.13 -7.40
CA SER A 441 -45.29 -19.20 -8.53
C SER A 441 -43.85 -18.82 -8.16
N ILE A 442 -43.64 -18.39 -6.92
CA ILE A 442 -42.37 -17.84 -6.43
C ILE A 442 -41.27 -18.91 -6.41
N THR A 443 -40.09 -18.54 -6.91
CA THR A 443 -38.87 -19.34 -6.88
C THR A 443 -37.71 -18.51 -6.31
N PRO A 444 -36.72 -19.12 -5.65
CA PRO A 444 -35.56 -18.40 -5.13
C PRO A 444 -34.84 -17.53 -6.18
N GLN A 445 -34.71 -18.04 -7.40
CA GLN A 445 -34.05 -17.33 -8.50
C GLN A 445 -34.79 -16.06 -8.95
N GLN A 446 -36.11 -16.00 -8.84
CA GLN A 446 -36.90 -14.80 -9.18
C GLN A 446 -36.76 -13.70 -8.11
N LEU A 447 -36.49 -14.07 -6.87
CA LEU A 447 -36.33 -13.13 -5.75
C LEU A 447 -34.93 -12.52 -5.71
N ILE A 448 -33.91 -13.30 -6.04
CA ILE A 448 -32.51 -12.86 -5.92
C ILE A 448 -32.12 -11.98 -7.11
N ASN A 449 -31.57 -10.80 -6.80
CA ASN A 449 -30.92 -9.91 -7.75
C ASN A 449 -29.45 -9.71 -7.38
N ILE A 450 -28.56 -10.28 -8.18
CA ILE A 450 -27.12 -10.33 -7.89
C ILE A 450 -26.36 -9.06 -8.30
N ARG A 451 -26.99 -8.14 -9.05
CA ARG A 451 -26.31 -6.93 -9.55
C ARG A 451 -25.65 -6.08 -8.44
N PRO A 452 -26.28 -5.84 -7.27
CA PRO A 452 -25.64 -5.08 -6.20
C PRO A 452 -24.40 -5.76 -5.62
N VAL A 453 -24.39 -7.10 -5.60
CA VAL A 453 -23.29 -7.92 -5.07
C VAL A 453 -22.08 -7.83 -6.00
N ILE A 454 -22.28 -8.09 -7.29
CA ILE A 454 -21.22 -8.03 -8.32
C ILE A 454 -20.66 -6.61 -8.43
N ALA A 455 -21.53 -5.59 -8.39
CA ALA A 455 -21.10 -4.20 -8.47
C ALA A 455 -20.16 -3.81 -7.30
N SER A 456 -20.47 -4.24 -6.08
CA SER A 456 -19.66 -3.97 -4.89
C SER A 456 -18.24 -4.55 -5.01
N ILE A 457 -18.14 -5.83 -5.41
CA ILE A 457 -16.84 -6.50 -5.60
C ILE A 457 -16.05 -5.84 -6.73
N LYS A 458 -16.70 -5.57 -7.87
CA LYS A 458 -16.06 -4.97 -9.04
C LYS A 458 -15.55 -3.55 -8.74
N GLU A 459 -16.31 -2.76 -7.98
CA GLU A 459 -15.88 -1.44 -7.50
C GLU A 459 -14.66 -1.58 -6.57
N PHE A 460 -14.68 -2.50 -5.61
CA PHE A 460 -13.54 -2.71 -4.71
C PHE A 460 -12.25 -3.06 -5.47
N PHE A 461 -12.27 -4.06 -6.35
CA PHE A 461 -11.06 -4.45 -7.08
C PHE A 461 -10.63 -3.40 -8.12
N GLY A 462 -11.58 -2.68 -8.72
CA GLY A 462 -11.31 -1.73 -9.80
C GLY A 462 -10.84 -0.35 -9.35
N SER A 463 -11.45 0.21 -8.30
CA SER A 463 -11.28 1.62 -7.91
C SER A 463 -10.85 1.84 -6.46
N SER A 464 -10.76 0.80 -5.61
CA SER A 464 -10.29 0.96 -4.23
C SER A 464 -8.83 1.44 -4.18
N GLN A 465 -8.53 2.35 -3.25
CA GLN A 465 -7.17 2.78 -2.94
C GLN A 465 -6.29 1.63 -2.41
N LEU A 466 -6.91 0.60 -1.83
CA LEU A 466 -6.21 -0.58 -1.31
C LEU A 466 -5.94 -1.64 -2.40
N SER A 467 -6.67 -1.59 -3.52
CA SER A 467 -6.45 -2.45 -4.69
C SER A 467 -5.45 -1.79 -5.64
N GLN A 468 -4.16 -2.00 -5.38
CA GLN A 468 -3.08 -1.32 -6.07
C GLN A 468 -2.55 -2.16 -7.22
N PHE A 469 -2.16 -1.52 -8.32
CA PHE A 469 -1.35 -2.17 -9.35
C PHE A 469 -0.06 -2.68 -8.73
N MET A 470 0.24 -3.95 -8.97
CA MET A 470 1.41 -4.57 -8.37
C MET A 470 2.69 -3.92 -8.92
N ASP A 471 3.56 -3.46 -8.02
CA ASP A 471 4.93 -3.07 -8.35
C ASP A 471 5.75 -4.33 -8.66
N GLN A 472 6.07 -4.50 -9.95
CA GLN A 472 6.80 -5.63 -10.51
C GLN A 472 8.09 -5.14 -11.19
N ALA A 473 8.77 -4.16 -10.59
CA ALA A 473 10.11 -3.78 -11.05
C ALA A 473 11.11 -4.94 -10.84
N ASN A 474 11.07 -5.59 -9.69
CA ASN A 474 11.89 -6.77 -9.37
C ASN A 474 11.22 -7.59 -8.25
N PRO A 475 11.71 -8.82 -7.96
CA PRO A 475 11.05 -9.69 -6.98
C PRO A 475 11.01 -9.12 -5.55
N LEU A 476 11.96 -8.26 -5.18
CA LEU A 476 11.95 -7.62 -3.85
C LEU A 476 10.85 -6.56 -3.75
N ALA A 477 10.59 -5.82 -4.83
CA ALA A 477 9.48 -4.89 -4.92
C ALA A 477 8.14 -5.62 -4.76
N GLU A 478 7.98 -6.76 -5.44
CA GLU A 478 6.80 -7.62 -5.37
C GLU A 478 6.54 -8.11 -3.94
N LEU A 479 7.56 -8.70 -3.32
CA LEU A 479 7.49 -9.24 -1.97
C LEU A 479 7.12 -8.17 -0.94
N THR A 480 7.77 -7.01 -1.04
CA THR A 480 7.51 -5.90 -0.13
C THR A 480 6.10 -5.34 -0.30
N HIS A 481 5.61 -5.25 -1.53
CA HIS A 481 4.28 -4.72 -1.79
C HIS A 481 3.18 -5.60 -1.20
N LYS A 482 3.35 -6.93 -1.21
CA LYS A 482 2.44 -7.90 -0.58
C LYS A 482 2.44 -7.79 0.95
N ARG A 483 3.55 -7.34 1.56
CA ARG A 483 3.73 -7.15 3.01
C ARG A 483 3.54 -5.70 3.48
N ARG A 484 3.03 -4.83 2.62
CA ARG A 484 2.82 -3.41 2.91
C ARG A 484 1.60 -3.20 3.80
N LEU A 485 1.72 -2.27 4.75
CA LEU A 485 0.68 -1.85 5.66
C LEU A 485 0.33 -0.39 5.36
N SER A 486 -0.93 -0.11 5.06
CA SER A 486 -1.42 1.24 4.74
C SER A 486 -2.35 1.76 5.85
N ALA A 487 -2.01 2.90 6.46
CA ALA A 487 -2.94 3.62 7.34
C ALA A 487 -4.00 4.43 6.55
N LEU A 488 -3.82 4.54 5.23
CA LEU A 488 -4.72 5.23 4.31
C LEU A 488 -5.81 4.28 3.79
N GLY A 489 -6.97 4.84 3.41
CA GLY A 489 -8.07 4.11 2.77
C GLY A 489 -9.41 4.30 3.51
N PRO A 490 -10.50 3.69 3.01
CA PRO A 490 -11.81 3.77 3.65
C PRO A 490 -11.77 3.26 5.10
N GLY A 491 -12.25 4.05 6.06
CA GLY A 491 -12.18 3.72 7.49
C GLY A 491 -10.82 3.93 8.17
N GLY A 492 -9.79 4.30 7.40
CA GLY A 492 -8.49 4.74 7.90
C GLY A 492 -8.37 6.26 7.91
N LEU A 493 -7.13 6.76 7.80
CA LEU A 493 -6.82 8.18 7.80
C LEU A 493 -6.77 8.74 6.37
N THR A 494 -7.05 10.04 6.24
CA THR A 494 -6.72 10.80 5.03
C THR A 494 -5.38 11.51 5.22
N ARG A 495 -4.68 11.81 4.13
CA ARG A 495 -3.37 12.50 4.18
C ARG A 495 -3.43 13.83 4.94
N GLU A 496 -4.53 14.56 4.80
CA GLU A 496 -4.76 15.86 5.42
C GLU A 496 -5.05 15.78 6.93
N ARG A 497 -5.62 14.67 7.39
CA ARG A 497 -5.96 14.46 8.81
C ARG A 497 -4.84 13.76 9.59
N ALA A 498 -3.85 13.22 8.90
CA ALA A 498 -2.73 12.51 9.52
C ALA A 498 -1.75 13.50 10.18
N GLN A 499 -1.75 13.53 11.51
CA GLN A 499 -0.85 14.32 12.34
C GLN A 499 0.56 13.71 12.39
N MET A 500 1.50 14.40 13.03
CA MET A 500 2.89 13.95 13.16
C MET A 500 3.02 12.69 14.03
N GLU A 501 2.26 12.59 15.12
CA GLU A 501 2.29 11.46 16.07
C GLU A 501 2.07 10.12 15.35
N VAL A 502 1.07 10.06 14.48
CA VAL A 502 0.74 8.89 13.65
C VAL A 502 1.88 8.47 12.69
N ARG A 503 2.71 9.44 12.28
CA ARG A 503 3.80 9.21 11.30
C ARG A 503 5.10 8.79 11.99
N ASP A 504 5.20 8.97 13.29
CA ASP A 504 6.40 8.69 14.04
C ASP A 504 6.56 7.19 14.34
N VAL A 505 7.75 6.79 14.75
CA VAL A 505 8.05 5.41 15.17
C VAL A 505 7.68 5.25 16.63
N HIS A 506 6.69 4.40 16.90
CA HIS A 506 6.25 4.08 18.26
C HIS A 506 7.02 2.86 18.82
N TYR A 507 7.25 2.79 20.14
CA TYR A 507 8.06 1.71 20.75
C TYR A 507 7.50 0.31 20.51
N SER A 508 6.16 0.17 20.46
CA SER A 508 5.51 -1.11 20.18
C SER A 508 5.65 -1.60 18.73
N HIS A 509 6.23 -0.80 17.83
CA HIS A 509 6.56 -1.25 16.47
C HIS A 509 7.67 -2.31 16.47
N TYR A 510 8.47 -2.42 17.53
CA TYR A 510 9.57 -3.37 17.63
C TYR A 510 9.12 -4.80 17.31
N GLY A 511 9.80 -5.46 16.36
CA GLY A 511 9.48 -6.82 15.90
C GLY A 511 8.21 -6.95 15.03
N ARG A 512 7.40 -5.89 14.90
CA ARG A 512 6.08 -5.92 14.26
C ARG A 512 6.06 -5.13 12.94
N MET A 513 6.49 -3.86 12.98
CA MET A 513 6.59 -2.99 11.82
C MET A 513 8.02 -2.46 11.68
N CYS A 514 8.53 -2.44 10.46
CA CYS A 514 9.89 -1.98 10.21
C CYS A 514 9.99 -0.46 10.45
N PRO A 515 10.92 0.01 11.30
CA PRO A 515 11.10 1.43 11.58
C PRO A 515 11.86 2.17 10.46
N ILE A 516 12.52 1.44 9.56
CA ILE A 516 13.35 2.00 8.49
C ILE A 516 12.56 2.13 7.18
N GLU A 517 11.76 1.13 6.83
CA GLU A 517 11.15 1.05 5.50
C GLU A 517 9.82 1.79 5.41
N THR A 518 9.91 3.08 5.05
CA THR A 518 8.78 3.95 4.71
C THR A 518 9.14 4.84 3.49
N PRO A 519 8.16 5.27 2.67
CA PRO A 519 8.40 6.28 1.64
C PRO A 519 8.85 7.64 2.24
N GLU A 520 9.78 8.34 1.59
CA GLU A 520 10.31 9.66 2.02
C GLU A 520 9.36 10.84 1.77
N GLY A 521 8.30 10.64 0.98
CA GLY A 521 7.42 11.69 0.51
C GLY A 521 6.23 12.01 1.44
N PRO A 522 5.10 12.51 0.91
CA PRO A 522 3.94 12.91 1.72
C PRO A 522 3.29 11.76 2.50
N ASN A 523 3.64 10.52 2.18
CA ASN A 523 3.13 9.30 2.83
C ASN A 523 4.08 8.73 3.90
N ILE A 524 5.14 9.45 4.29
CA ILE A 524 6.06 9.00 5.34
C ILE A 524 5.29 8.63 6.62
N GLY A 525 5.60 7.45 7.17
CA GLY A 525 4.97 6.88 8.37
C GLY A 525 3.55 6.34 8.17
N LEU A 526 2.88 6.66 7.06
CA LEU A 526 1.52 6.20 6.74
C LEU A 526 1.50 4.90 5.92
N ILE A 527 2.63 4.58 5.29
CA ILE A 527 2.86 3.35 4.56
C ILE A 527 4.10 2.70 5.15
N ASN A 528 3.89 1.62 5.88
CA ASN A 528 4.96 0.87 6.54
C ASN A 528 5.03 -0.55 5.96
N SER A 529 6.07 -1.30 6.34
CA SER A 529 6.26 -2.68 5.91
C SER A 529 6.35 -3.60 7.12
N LEU A 530 5.76 -4.80 7.00
CA LEU A 530 5.77 -5.80 8.07
C LEU A 530 7.20 -6.31 8.33
N SER A 531 7.59 -6.44 9.60
CA SER A 531 8.91 -6.97 10.00
C SER A 531 9.08 -8.45 9.66
N SER A 532 10.30 -8.97 9.66
CA SER A 532 10.63 -10.28 9.08
C SER A 532 9.89 -11.48 9.72
N TYR A 533 9.80 -11.52 11.05
CA TYR A 533 9.15 -12.62 11.79
C TYR A 533 7.70 -12.32 12.24
N ALA A 534 7.22 -11.11 11.96
CA ALA A 534 5.90 -10.68 12.40
C ALA A 534 4.79 -11.50 11.75
N ARG A 535 3.79 -11.84 12.56
CA ARG A 535 2.56 -12.52 12.15
C ARG A 535 1.34 -11.70 12.52
N VAL A 536 0.20 -12.03 11.92
CA VAL A 536 -1.09 -11.43 12.24
C VAL A 536 -1.97 -12.52 12.83
N ASN A 537 -2.53 -12.27 14.01
CA ASN A 537 -3.46 -13.20 14.65
C ASN A 537 -4.87 -13.09 14.09
N GLU A 538 -5.78 -13.93 14.58
CA GLU A 538 -7.18 -14.01 14.14
C GLU A 538 -7.95 -12.68 14.35
N PHE A 539 -7.56 -11.89 15.35
CA PHE A 539 -8.16 -10.59 15.63
C PHE A 539 -7.58 -9.44 14.81
N GLY A 540 -6.49 -9.67 14.07
CA GLY A 540 -5.80 -8.68 13.25
C GLY A 540 -4.69 -7.92 13.98
N PHE A 541 -4.29 -8.30 15.20
CA PHE A 541 -3.14 -7.71 15.87
C PHE A 541 -1.83 -8.33 15.37
N ILE A 542 -0.77 -7.53 15.35
CA ILE A 542 0.55 -7.98 14.91
C ILE A 542 1.30 -8.58 16.10
N GLU A 543 1.81 -9.78 15.93
CA GLU A 543 2.56 -10.54 16.93
C GLU A 543 3.98 -10.77 16.47
N THR A 544 4.89 -10.90 17.43
CA THR A 544 6.30 -11.21 17.18
C THR A 544 6.74 -12.34 18.12
N PRO A 545 7.61 -13.25 17.68
CA PRO A 545 8.02 -14.39 18.49
C PRO A 545 9.09 -14.00 19.52
N TYR A 546 9.00 -14.61 20.71
CA TYR A 546 9.97 -14.49 21.78
C TYR A 546 10.29 -15.85 22.40
N ARG A 547 11.54 -16.03 22.85
CA ARG A 547 11.97 -17.21 23.59
C ARG A 547 11.64 -17.02 25.06
N LYS A 548 11.00 -18.01 25.67
CA LYS A 548 10.61 -17.95 27.08
C LYS A 548 11.81 -18.22 28.00
N VAL A 549 12.00 -17.38 29.02
CA VAL A 549 12.95 -17.60 30.10
C VAL A 549 12.23 -18.34 31.22
N ASP A 550 12.79 -19.47 31.66
CA ASP A 550 12.27 -20.18 32.82
C ASP A 550 12.70 -19.45 34.10
N ILE A 551 11.72 -19.05 34.90
CA ILE A 551 11.89 -18.26 36.13
C ILE A 551 12.62 -19.05 37.22
N GLU A 552 12.42 -20.37 37.29
CA GLU A 552 13.04 -21.21 38.32
C GLU A 552 14.49 -21.52 38.02
N THR A 553 14.78 -21.85 36.75
CA THR A 553 16.11 -22.30 36.31
C THR A 553 16.98 -21.19 35.75
N GLN A 554 16.37 -20.03 35.45
CA GLN A 554 16.97 -18.85 34.82
C GLN A 554 17.68 -19.17 33.50
N SER A 555 17.26 -20.25 32.85
CA SER A 555 17.72 -20.64 31.52
C SER A 555 16.66 -20.33 30.48
N ILE A 556 17.11 -19.95 29.29
CA ILE A 556 16.24 -19.72 28.14
C ILE A 556 15.83 -21.07 27.58
N THR A 557 14.53 -21.23 27.38
CA THR A 557 13.94 -22.45 26.83
C THR A 557 13.89 -22.40 25.29
N ASP A 558 13.65 -23.55 24.68
CA ASP A 558 13.36 -23.64 23.24
C ASP A 558 11.88 -23.33 22.91
N GLN A 559 11.06 -23.07 23.92
CA GLN A 559 9.68 -22.65 23.72
C GLN A 559 9.64 -21.21 23.19
N ILE A 560 8.91 -21.04 22.09
CA ILE A 560 8.70 -19.75 21.44
C ILE A 560 7.23 -19.37 21.55
N ASP A 561 6.95 -18.24 22.18
CA ASP A 561 5.62 -17.69 22.33
C ASP A 561 5.50 -16.43 21.45
N TYR A 562 4.40 -16.31 20.70
CA TYR A 562 4.09 -15.11 19.90
C TYR A 562 3.29 -14.15 20.77
N LEU A 563 3.82 -12.94 21.00
CA LEU A 563 3.18 -11.95 21.86
C LEU A 563 2.65 -10.76 21.08
N THR A 564 1.44 -10.31 21.41
CA THR A 564 0.90 -9.03 20.93
C THR A 564 1.58 -7.86 21.66
N ALA A 565 1.39 -6.64 21.15
CA ALA A 565 2.01 -5.45 21.74
C ALA A 565 1.55 -5.21 23.19
N ASP A 566 0.27 -5.44 23.48
CA ASP A 566 -0.32 -5.27 24.81
C ASP A 566 0.10 -6.37 25.81
N GLU A 567 0.41 -7.57 25.33
CA GLU A 567 0.98 -8.63 26.17
C GLU A 567 2.45 -8.36 26.50
N GLU A 568 3.24 -7.94 25.51
CA GLU A 568 4.66 -7.60 25.69
C GLU A 568 4.88 -6.54 26.79
N ASP A 569 4.02 -5.54 26.90
CA ASP A 569 4.09 -4.48 27.94
C ASP A 569 4.01 -4.98 29.39
N SER A 570 3.62 -6.24 29.58
CA SER A 570 3.54 -6.89 30.88
C SER A 570 4.82 -7.64 31.28
N TYR A 571 5.79 -7.76 30.36
CA TYR A 571 6.99 -8.58 30.49
C TYR A 571 8.27 -7.77 30.26
N VAL A 572 9.38 -8.23 30.83
CA VAL A 572 10.72 -7.68 30.60
C VAL A 572 11.43 -8.55 29.57
N VAL A 573 11.81 -7.96 28.43
CA VAL A 573 12.40 -8.68 27.30
C VAL A 573 13.88 -8.34 27.12
N ALA A 574 14.73 -9.35 27.11
CA ALA A 574 16.16 -9.26 26.84
C ALA A 574 16.47 -9.19 25.34
N GLN A 575 17.56 -8.51 24.97
CA GLN A 575 18.01 -8.42 23.57
C GLN A 575 18.56 -9.76 23.04
N ALA A 576 18.45 -9.97 21.72
CA ALA A 576 18.88 -11.21 21.05
C ALA A 576 20.41 -11.46 21.13
N ASN A 577 21.20 -10.40 21.28
CA ASN A 577 22.67 -10.45 21.34
C ASN A 577 23.21 -10.62 22.78
N SER A 578 22.34 -10.85 23.76
CA SER A 578 22.77 -11.12 25.15
C SER A 578 23.61 -12.39 25.19
N VAL A 579 24.73 -12.36 25.93
CA VAL A 579 25.68 -13.48 25.99
C VAL A 579 25.16 -14.59 26.90
N LEU A 580 25.10 -15.81 26.37
CA LEU A 580 24.59 -16.99 27.05
C LEU A 580 25.69 -18.03 27.29
N ASP A 581 25.55 -18.82 28.36
CA ASP A 581 26.38 -20.00 28.62
C ASP A 581 25.87 -21.25 27.86
N GLU A 582 26.60 -22.35 27.94
CA GLU A 582 26.24 -23.63 27.29
C GLU A 582 24.91 -24.22 27.76
N ASN A 583 24.42 -23.79 28.93
CA ASN A 583 23.13 -24.22 29.50
C ASN A 583 22.00 -23.20 29.24
N GLY A 584 22.25 -22.18 28.41
CA GLY A 584 21.26 -21.16 28.06
C GLY A 584 20.99 -20.13 29.15
N ARG A 585 21.90 -19.94 30.12
CA ARG A 585 21.79 -18.90 31.16
C ARG A 585 22.55 -17.64 30.77
N PHE A 586 22.08 -16.49 31.24
CA PHE A 586 22.77 -15.22 31.06
C PHE A 586 24.12 -15.21 31.79
N VAL A 587 25.19 -14.86 31.07
CA VAL A 587 26.55 -14.77 31.63
C VAL A 587 26.71 -13.51 32.49
N GLU A 588 26.08 -12.42 32.08
CA GLU A 588 26.12 -11.13 32.79
C GLU A 588 25.02 -11.09 33.87
N ASP A 589 25.33 -10.51 35.03
CA ASP A 589 24.36 -10.35 36.13
C ASP A 589 23.34 -9.23 35.83
N GLU A 590 23.76 -8.24 35.04
CA GLU A 590 22.96 -7.11 34.59
C GLU A 590 22.80 -7.19 33.07
N VAL A 591 21.56 -7.35 32.58
CA VAL A 591 21.23 -7.58 31.17
C VAL A 591 20.46 -6.37 30.63
N VAL A 592 20.81 -5.93 29.42
CA VAL A 592 20.07 -4.88 28.71
C VAL A 592 18.70 -5.41 28.29
N CYS A 593 17.65 -4.74 28.74
CA CYS A 593 16.27 -5.16 28.51
C CYS A 593 15.36 -3.98 28.20
N ARG A 594 14.16 -4.31 27.70
CA ARG A 594 13.08 -3.35 27.48
C ARG A 594 11.89 -3.65 28.37
N PHE A 595 11.29 -2.59 28.91
CA PHE A 595 10.03 -2.65 29.66
C PHE A 595 9.21 -1.38 29.43
N ARG A 596 8.02 -1.50 28.82
CA ARG A 596 7.10 -0.39 28.52
C ARG A 596 7.76 0.81 27.84
N GLY A 597 8.51 0.54 26.77
CA GLY A 597 9.24 1.55 26.00
C GLY A 597 10.52 2.08 26.63
N ASN A 598 10.80 1.78 27.92
CA ASN A 598 12.06 2.14 28.55
C ASN A 598 13.12 1.06 28.32
N ASN A 599 14.20 1.45 27.66
CA ASN A 599 15.40 0.62 27.53
C ASN A 599 16.29 0.86 28.75
N THR A 600 16.49 -0.17 29.57
CA THR A 600 17.26 -0.08 30.80
C THR A 600 18.05 -1.35 31.02
N VAL A 601 18.83 -1.39 32.10
CA VAL A 601 19.58 -2.58 32.50
C VAL A 601 18.93 -3.10 33.77
N MET A 602 18.58 -4.38 33.78
CA MET A 602 18.00 -5.03 34.94
C MET A 602 18.75 -6.31 35.28
N ALA A 603 18.62 -6.76 36.52
CA ALA A 603 19.19 -8.02 36.96
C ALA A 603 18.58 -9.20 36.17
N LYS A 604 19.40 -10.19 35.81
CA LYS A 604 18.99 -11.34 34.97
C LYS A 604 17.79 -12.12 35.53
N GLU A 605 17.55 -12.08 36.83
CA GLU A 605 16.42 -12.76 37.48
C GLU A 605 15.06 -12.11 37.17
N LYS A 606 15.06 -10.91 36.59
CA LYS A 606 13.84 -10.21 36.16
C LYS A 606 13.48 -10.46 34.70
N MET A 607 14.28 -11.23 33.94
CA MET A 607 14.03 -11.48 32.52
C MET A 607 12.92 -12.51 32.36
N ASP A 608 11.87 -12.15 31.61
CA ASP A 608 10.77 -13.06 31.30
C ASP A 608 10.92 -13.70 29.91
N TYR A 609 11.42 -12.93 28.95
CA TYR A 609 11.57 -13.34 27.55
C TYR A 609 12.88 -12.84 26.95
N MET A 610 13.28 -13.44 25.83
CA MET A 610 14.39 -12.99 25.00
C MET A 610 13.98 -12.96 23.52
N ASP A 611 14.50 -11.99 22.78
CA ASP A 611 14.37 -11.92 21.32
C ASP A 611 14.89 -13.18 20.60
N VAL A 612 14.24 -13.55 19.49
CA VAL A 612 14.61 -14.75 18.71
C VAL A 612 15.80 -14.49 17.79
N SER A 613 15.82 -13.32 17.15
CA SER A 613 16.88 -12.96 16.20
C SER A 613 17.03 -11.45 16.07
N PRO A 614 18.25 -10.90 15.90
CA PRO A 614 18.43 -9.47 15.68
C PRO A 614 17.71 -8.95 14.42
N LYS A 615 17.58 -9.78 13.37
CA LYS A 615 16.88 -9.42 12.13
C LYS A 615 15.36 -9.29 12.29
N GLN A 616 14.79 -9.67 13.44
CA GLN A 616 13.34 -9.60 13.68
C GLN A 616 12.78 -8.17 13.65
N VAL A 617 13.62 -7.16 13.90
CA VAL A 617 13.19 -5.75 13.99
C VAL A 617 12.91 -5.15 12.61
N VAL A 618 13.62 -5.62 11.58
CA VAL A 618 13.63 -5.02 10.24
C VAL A 618 12.79 -5.82 9.25
N SER A 619 12.38 -5.16 8.15
CA SER A 619 11.70 -5.80 7.02
C SER A 619 12.66 -6.65 6.18
N ALA A 620 12.10 -7.51 5.32
CA ALA A 620 12.88 -8.33 4.41
C ALA A 620 13.79 -7.51 3.47
N ALA A 621 13.31 -6.37 2.94
CA ALA A 621 14.12 -5.51 2.06
C ALA A 621 15.26 -4.80 2.80
N THR A 622 15.00 -4.35 4.03
CA THR A 622 16.02 -3.74 4.89
C THR A 622 17.06 -4.79 5.33
N ALA A 623 16.62 -6.02 5.57
CA ALA A 623 17.49 -7.14 5.93
C ALA A 623 18.45 -7.60 4.82
N CYS A 624 18.27 -7.16 3.57
CA CYS A 624 19.19 -7.40 2.46
C CYS A 624 20.38 -6.42 2.40
N ILE A 625 20.46 -5.45 3.32
CA ILE A 625 21.55 -4.48 3.42
C ILE A 625 22.62 -5.03 4.39
N PRO A 626 23.84 -5.38 3.94
CA PRO A 626 24.91 -5.78 4.83
C PRO A 626 25.39 -4.57 5.64
N PHE A 627 25.98 -4.77 6.82
CA PHE A 627 26.52 -3.69 7.66
C PHE A 627 25.55 -2.55 7.98
N LEU A 628 24.25 -2.83 8.05
CA LEU A 628 23.20 -1.85 8.31
C LEU A 628 23.45 -1.07 9.61
N GLU A 629 24.03 -1.72 10.62
CA GLU A 629 24.37 -1.13 11.90
C GLU A 629 25.41 0.02 11.81
N ASN A 630 26.06 0.19 10.66
CA ASN A 630 27.04 1.24 10.38
C ASN A 630 26.49 2.36 9.48
N ASP A 631 25.18 2.36 9.22
CA ASP A 631 24.50 3.36 8.41
C ASP A 631 23.52 4.20 9.25
N ASP A 632 23.46 5.51 8.96
CA ASP A 632 22.37 6.36 9.45
C ASP A 632 21.01 5.87 8.95
N SER A 633 19.99 5.93 9.81
CA SER A 633 18.64 5.44 9.53
C SER A 633 18.03 6.05 8.26
N ASN A 634 18.31 7.31 7.94
CA ASN A 634 17.80 7.93 6.71
C ASN A 634 18.46 7.34 5.45
N ARG A 635 19.73 6.93 5.55
CA ARG A 635 20.45 6.27 4.45
C ARG A 635 19.99 4.83 4.28
N ALA A 636 19.78 4.12 5.38
CA ALA A 636 19.19 2.79 5.38
C ALA A 636 17.79 2.80 4.73
N LEU A 637 16.96 3.79 5.07
CA LEU A 637 15.62 3.99 4.47
C LEU A 637 15.72 4.19 2.96
N MET A 638 16.61 5.09 2.50
CA MET A 638 16.87 5.29 1.08
C MET A 638 17.35 4.01 0.41
N GLY A 639 18.26 3.27 1.05
CA GLY A 639 18.81 2.00 0.58
C GLY A 639 17.74 0.94 0.34
N ALA A 640 16.88 0.70 1.33
CA ALA A 640 15.75 -0.22 1.23
C ALA A 640 14.79 0.21 0.10
N ASN A 641 14.45 1.50 0.03
CA ASN A 641 13.55 2.04 -0.99
C ASN A 641 14.11 1.91 -2.42
N MET A 642 15.42 2.11 -2.60
CA MET A 642 16.06 2.07 -3.92
C MET A 642 16.27 0.65 -4.44
N GLN A 643 16.49 -0.35 -3.56
CA GLN A 643 16.56 -1.75 -3.99
C GLN A 643 15.28 -2.19 -4.72
N ARG A 644 14.11 -1.69 -4.31
CA ARG A 644 12.82 -1.95 -4.98
C ARG A 644 12.70 -1.30 -6.37
N GLN A 645 13.51 -0.28 -6.64
CA GLN A 645 13.52 0.43 -7.93
C GLN A 645 14.58 -0.12 -8.90
N ALA A 646 15.33 -1.14 -8.49
CA ALA A 646 16.35 -1.76 -9.32
C ALA A 646 15.72 -2.47 -10.53
N VAL A 647 16.31 -2.26 -11.71
CA VAL A 647 15.82 -2.86 -12.96
C VAL A 647 16.48 -4.23 -13.16
N PRO A 648 15.73 -5.26 -13.60
CA PRO A 648 16.29 -6.55 -13.93
C PRO A 648 17.29 -6.44 -15.08
N LEU A 649 18.51 -6.92 -14.83
CA LEU A 649 19.58 -6.95 -15.81
C LEU A 649 19.48 -8.21 -16.68
N MET A 650 20.04 -8.13 -17.88
CA MET A 650 20.10 -9.27 -18.81
C MET A 650 20.85 -10.47 -18.21
N ASN A 651 21.94 -10.19 -17.48
CA ASN A 651 22.73 -11.18 -16.74
C ASN A 651 22.91 -10.69 -15.30
N PRO A 652 22.00 -11.08 -14.39
CA PRO A 652 22.13 -10.76 -12.97
C PRO A 652 23.26 -11.58 -12.33
N GLU A 653 23.84 -11.05 -11.25
CA GLU A 653 24.92 -11.68 -10.50
C GLU A 653 24.67 -11.49 -9.00
N SER A 654 24.77 -12.55 -8.20
CA SER A 654 24.59 -12.47 -6.75
C SER A 654 25.69 -11.64 -6.09
N PRO A 655 25.39 -10.91 -5.00
CA PRO A 655 26.39 -10.08 -4.34
C PRO A 655 27.48 -10.94 -3.68
N PHE A 656 28.75 -10.54 -3.79
CA PHE A 656 29.82 -11.19 -3.02
C PHE A 656 29.61 -11.05 -1.52
N VAL A 657 29.18 -9.87 -1.07
CA VAL A 657 28.80 -9.60 0.32
C VAL A 657 27.27 -9.57 0.42
N GLY A 658 26.66 -10.67 0.84
CA GLY A 658 25.22 -10.76 1.10
C GLY A 658 24.90 -10.75 2.59
N THR A 659 23.64 -10.95 2.94
CA THR A 659 23.20 -11.12 4.35
C THR A 659 22.65 -12.52 4.63
N GLY A 660 22.36 -13.30 3.59
CA GLY A 660 21.67 -14.60 3.68
C GLY A 660 20.15 -14.48 3.53
N MET A 661 19.60 -13.27 3.57
CA MET A 661 18.17 -13.01 3.32
C MET A 661 17.81 -13.18 1.83
N GLU A 662 18.79 -13.06 0.94
CA GLU A 662 18.59 -13.09 -0.52
C GLU A 662 17.98 -14.41 -1.01
N HIS A 663 18.32 -15.54 -0.39
CA HIS A 663 17.75 -16.84 -0.76
C HIS A 663 16.27 -16.94 -0.40
N VAL A 664 15.92 -16.53 0.83
CA VAL A 664 14.54 -16.57 1.33
C VAL A 664 13.66 -15.57 0.58
N ALA A 665 14.16 -14.35 0.35
CA ALA A 665 13.44 -13.35 -0.42
C ALA A 665 13.18 -13.79 -1.87
N ALA A 666 14.14 -14.48 -2.50
CA ALA A 666 13.95 -15.02 -3.86
C ALA A 666 12.86 -16.09 -3.88
N ARG A 667 12.93 -17.06 -2.97
CA ARG A 667 11.95 -18.16 -2.85
C ARG A 667 10.53 -17.66 -2.60
N ASP A 668 10.36 -16.76 -1.62
CA ASP A 668 9.03 -16.36 -1.15
C ASP A 668 8.41 -15.20 -1.96
N SER A 669 9.18 -14.54 -2.83
CA SER A 669 8.66 -13.48 -3.72
C SER A 669 7.53 -13.96 -4.64
N GLY A 670 7.55 -15.24 -5.01
CA GLY A 670 6.69 -15.83 -6.04
C GLY A 670 7.22 -15.68 -7.46
N ALA A 671 8.42 -15.09 -7.63
CA ALA A 671 9.03 -14.94 -8.95
C ALA A 671 9.90 -16.12 -9.40
N ALA A 672 10.45 -16.85 -8.43
CA ALA A 672 11.09 -18.14 -8.64
C ALA A 672 10.03 -19.24 -8.80
N VAL A 673 10.33 -20.25 -9.62
CA VAL A 673 9.47 -21.45 -9.71
C VAL A 673 9.92 -22.44 -8.66
N VAL A 674 9.00 -22.86 -7.79
CA VAL A 674 9.29 -23.71 -6.63
C VAL A 674 8.58 -25.06 -6.76
N ALA A 675 9.26 -26.14 -6.36
CA ALA A 675 8.71 -27.49 -6.40
C ALA A 675 7.56 -27.67 -5.39
N LYS A 676 6.40 -28.15 -5.87
CA LYS A 676 5.21 -28.39 -5.03
C LYS A 676 5.34 -29.63 -4.15
N ARG A 677 6.09 -30.64 -4.62
CA ARG A 677 6.25 -31.96 -3.99
C ARG A 677 7.69 -32.46 -4.18
N LYS A 678 8.10 -33.46 -3.39
CA LYS A 678 9.37 -34.19 -3.59
C LYS A 678 9.28 -34.99 -4.90
N GLY A 679 10.31 -34.92 -5.73
CA GLY A 679 10.32 -35.63 -7.01
C GLY A 679 11.68 -35.65 -7.69
N ARG A 680 11.78 -36.42 -8.78
CA ARG A 680 12.95 -36.43 -9.68
C ARG A 680 12.64 -35.61 -10.93
N VAL A 681 13.54 -34.70 -11.28
CA VAL A 681 13.47 -33.94 -12.52
C VAL A 681 13.70 -34.89 -13.70
N GLU A 682 12.68 -35.10 -14.51
CA GLU A 682 12.74 -36.02 -15.65
C GLU A 682 13.27 -35.27 -16.89
N HIS A 683 12.76 -34.06 -17.12
CA HIS A 683 13.07 -33.26 -18.30
C HIS A 683 13.16 -31.78 -17.97
N VAL A 684 14.10 -31.08 -18.61
CA VAL A 684 14.32 -29.63 -18.44
C VAL A 684 14.48 -28.99 -19.80
N GLU A 685 13.62 -28.02 -20.10
CA GLU A 685 13.72 -27.14 -21.26
C GLU A 685 13.68 -25.67 -20.83
N SER A 686 13.93 -24.77 -21.78
CA SER A 686 13.96 -23.33 -21.50
C SER A 686 12.59 -22.73 -21.13
N ASN A 687 11.50 -23.41 -21.48
CA ASN A 687 10.10 -22.99 -21.35
C ASN A 687 9.30 -23.87 -20.37
N GLU A 688 9.81 -25.05 -19.98
CA GLU A 688 9.12 -25.94 -19.04
C GLU A 688 10.07 -26.88 -18.28
N ILE A 689 9.64 -27.30 -17.10
CA ILE A 689 10.32 -28.32 -16.27
C ILE A 689 9.30 -29.40 -15.92
N LEU A 690 9.70 -30.67 -16.09
CA LEU A 690 8.87 -31.83 -15.75
C LEU A 690 9.49 -32.55 -14.54
N VAL A 691 8.73 -32.66 -13.45
CA VAL A 691 9.16 -33.31 -12.21
C VAL A 691 8.25 -34.49 -11.92
N ARG A 692 8.83 -35.69 -11.89
CA ARG A 692 8.11 -36.91 -11.53
C ARG A 692 8.08 -37.08 -10.02
N GLN A 693 6.88 -37.18 -9.45
CA GLN A 693 6.72 -37.33 -8.01
C GLN A 693 7.37 -38.63 -7.52
N LEU A 694 8.07 -38.56 -6.38
CA LEU A 694 8.58 -39.73 -5.66
C LEU A 694 7.75 -39.89 -4.38
N ILE A 695 6.93 -40.95 -4.32
CA ILE A 695 6.08 -41.27 -3.19
C ILE A 695 6.75 -42.38 -2.40
N GLU A 696 6.90 -42.21 -1.10
CA GLU A 696 7.52 -43.20 -0.21
C GLU A 696 6.42 -43.87 0.60
N GLU A 697 6.07 -45.11 0.24
CA GLU A 697 5.10 -45.95 0.97
C GLU A 697 5.79 -47.28 1.35
N ASP A 698 5.65 -47.71 2.61
CA ASP A 698 6.26 -48.94 3.15
C ASP A 698 7.78 -49.09 2.93
N GLY A 699 8.51 -47.96 2.85
CA GLY A 699 9.96 -47.95 2.60
C GLY A 699 10.38 -48.30 1.17
N GLN A 700 9.44 -48.29 0.22
CA GLN A 700 9.69 -48.38 -1.22
C GLN A 700 9.30 -47.06 -1.90
N GLU A 701 10.19 -46.52 -2.74
CA GLU A 701 9.91 -45.33 -3.55
C GLU A 701 9.14 -45.73 -4.82
N TYR A 702 7.94 -45.19 -4.99
CA TYR A 702 7.12 -45.33 -6.18
C TYR A 702 7.13 -44.03 -7.00
N GLU A 703 7.13 -44.17 -8.32
CA GLU A 703 6.93 -43.06 -9.24
C GLU A 703 5.43 -42.69 -9.30
N GLY A 704 5.12 -41.44 -8.95
CA GLY A 704 3.77 -40.88 -8.96
C GLY A 704 3.46 -40.08 -10.22
N GLU A 705 2.60 -39.08 -10.07
CA GLU A 705 2.20 -38.17 -11.15
C GLU A 705 3.36 -37.31 -11.65
N LEU A 706 3.24 -36.84 -12.90
CA LEU A 706 4.19 -35.95 -13.53
C LEU A 706 3.71 -34.50 -13.39
N ASP A 707 4.41 -33.72 -12.56
CA ASP A 707 4.14 -32.30 -12.39
C ASP A 707 4.81 -31.50 -13.51
N ARG A 708 4.03 -30.64 -14.17
CA ARG A 708 4.50 -29.75 -15.25
C ARG A 708 4.58 -28.31 -14.76
N TYR A 709 5.75 -27.70 -14.89
CA TYR A 709 6.02 -26.32 -14.48
C TYR A 709 6.37 -25.47 -15.71
N PRO A 710 5.42 -24.69 -16.27
CA PRO A 710 5.72 -23.77 -17.37
C PRO A 710 6.53 -22.55 -16.86
N LEU A 711 7.49 -22.10 -17.67
CA LEU A 711 8.36 -20.96 -17.38
C LEU A 711 7.95 -19.72 -18.19
N ALA A 712 7.94 -18.56 -17.55
CA ALA A 712 7.69 -17.28 -18.22
C ALA A 712 8.91 -16.83 -19.04
N LYS A 713 8.73 -16.57 -20.34
CA LYS A 713 9.78 -16.13 -21.27
C LYS A 713 9.43 -14.79 -21.89
N PHE A 714 10.30 -13.79 -21.70
CA PHE A 714 10.16 -12.43 -22.25
C PHE A 714 8.75 -11.85 -22.06
N LYS A 715 8.18 -12.04 -20.87
CA LYS A 715 6.87 -11.46 -20.52
C LYS A 715 7.06 -10.03 -20.07
N ARG A 716 6.09 -9.16 -20.37
CA ARG A 716 6.06 -7.78 -19.90
C ARG A 716 5.56 -7.74 -18.46
N SER A 717 6.29 -7.06 -17.57
CA SER A 717 5.79 -6.71 -16.23
C SER A 717 4.92 -5.45 -16.25
N ASN A 718 4.18 -5.18 -15.17
CA ASN A 718 3.38 -3.94 -15.05
C ASN A 718 4.18 -2.65 -15.29
N THR A 719 5.47 -2.64 -14.93
CA THR A 719 6.40 -1.50 -15.09
C THR A 719 7.10 -1.46 -16.45
N GLY A 720 6.81 -2.41 -17.35
CA GLY A 720 7.43 -2.51 -18.68
C GLY A 720 8.80 -3.17 -18.69
N THR A 721 9.23 -3.78 -17.57
CA THR A 721 10.48 -4.57 -17.53
C THR A 721 10.26 -5.99 -18.06
N CYS A 722 11.35 -6.67 -18.40
CA CYS A 722 11.32 -8.06 -18.84
C CYS A 722 11.26 -9.04 -17.67
N TYR A 723 10.17 -9.81 -17.61
CA TYR A 723 10.01 -10.94 -16.72
C TYR A 723 10.41 -12.22 -17.46
N ASN A 724 11.55 -12.79 -17.11
CA ASN A 724 12.10 -13.98 -17.78
C ASN A 724 12.70 -14.96 -16.76
N GLN A 725 12.19 -16.19 -16.79
CA GLN A 725 12.64 -17.29 -15.94
C GLN A 725 13.68 -18.17 -16.64
N ARG A 726 14.59 -18.76 -15.85
CA ARG A 726 15.66 -19.64 -16.31
C ARG A 726 15.77 -20.88 -15.41
N PRO A 727 15.73 -22.12 -15.96
CA PRO A 727 15.88 -23.31 -15.15
C PRO A 727 17.28 -23.38 -14.50
N ILE A 728 17.34 -23.81 -13.23
CA ILE A 728 18.60 -24.04 -12.50
C ILE A 728 18.89 -25.52 -12.27
N VAL A 729 17.84 -26.35 -12.24
CA VAL A 729 17.95 -27.80 -12.06
C VAL A 729 18.36 -28.49 -13.35
N SER A 730 19.00 -29.66 -13.22
CA SER A 730 19.36 -30.55 -14.32
C SER A 730 18.50 -31.81 -14.33
N SER A 731 18.34 -32.46 -15.50
CA SER A 731 17.67 -33.76 -15.59
C SER A 731 18.37 -34.80 -14.70
N GLY A 732 17.59 -35.55 -13.94
CA GLY A 732 18.05 -36.54 -12.96
C GLY A 732 18.16 -36.02 -11.52
N ASP A 733 18.06 -34.71 -11.31
CA ASP A 733 18.11 -34.10 -9.97
C ASP A 733 16.89 -34.53 -9.13
N VAL A 734 17.13 -34.90 -7.86
CA VAL A 734 16.07 -35.11 -6.89
C VAL A 734 15.84 -33.79 -6.15
N VAL A 735 14.61 -33.30 -6.19
CA VAL A 735 14.18 -32.02 -5.62
C VAL A 735 13.21 -32.26 -4.47
N THR A 736 13.26 -31.36 -3.48
CA THR A 736 12.38 -31.38 -2.31
C THR A 736 11.26 -30.34 -2.44
N LYS A 737 10.17 -30.51 -1.68
CA LYS A 737 9.11 -29.51 -1.63
C LYS A 737 9.68 -28.18 -1.13
N GLY A 738 9.41 -27.08 -1.85
CA GLY A 738 9.93 -25.76 -1.49
C GLY A 738 11.28 -25.42 -2.12
N GLU A 739 11.90 -26.34 -2.86
CA GLU A 739 13.16 -26.09 -3.57
C GLU A 739 12.93 -25.31 -4.87
N ILE A 740 13.83 -24.37 -5.18
CA ILE A 740 13.76 -23.55 -6.40
C ILE A 740 14.16 -24.41 -7.61
N LEU A 741 13.31 -24.44 -8.62
CA LEU A 741 13.52 -25.14 -9.90
C LEU A 741 14.03 -24.20 -10.99
N ALA A 742 13.57 -22.96 -10.98
CA ALA A 742 13.96 -21.92 -11.93
C ALA A 742 14.06 -20.55 -11.27
N ASP A 743 15.10 -19.81 -11.64
CA ASP A 743 15.30 -18.42 -11.26
C ASP A 743 14.32 -17.51 -12.00
N GLY A 744 13.84 -16.48 -11.30
CA GLY A 744 13.06 -15.38 -11.85
C GLY A 744 13.91 -14.22 -12.40
N PRO A 745 13.28 -13.07 -12.73
CA PRO A 745 14.03 -11.86 -13.03
C PRO A 745 14.86 -11.42 -11.83
N SER A 746 16.07 -10.90 -12.04
CA SER A 746 16.98 -10.46 -10.97
C SER A 746 17.31 -11.55 -9.93
N MET A 747 17.52 -12.79 -10.38
CA MET A 747 17.96 -13.91 -9.54
C MET A 747 19.13 -14.64 -10.19
N GLU A 748 19.99 -15.22 -9.36
CA GLU A 748 21.05 -16.12 -9.80
C GLU A 748 21.24 -17.27 -8.78
N LEU A 749 21.10 -18.51 -9.25
CA LEU A 749 21.32 -19.73 -8.47
C LEU A 749 20.46 -19.78 -7.19
N GLY A 750 19.20 -19.34 -7.28
CA GLY A 750 18.25 -19.34 -6.18
C GLY A 750 18.44 -18.20 -5.16
N GLU A 751 19.23 -17.17 -5.47
CA GLU A 751 19.36 -15.95 -4.65
C GLU A 751 18.95 -14.70 -5.40
N MET A 752 18.48 -13.69 -4.66
CA MET A 752 18.26 -12.35 -5.20
C MET A 752 19.56 -11.72 -5.71
N ALA A 753 19.50 -11.22 -6.95
CA ALA A 753 20.62 -10.63 -7.69
C ALA A 753 20.13 -9.37 -8.44
N LEU A 754 19.98 -8.27 -7.70
CA LEU A 754 19.41 -7.00 -8.19
C LEU A 754 20.39 -6.11 -8.99
N GLY A 755 21.68 -6.43 -8.97
CA GLY A 755 22.76 -5.59 -9.49
C GLY A 755 23.98 -6.41 -9.90
N ARG A 756 25.16 -5.77 -9.87
CA ARG A 756 26.45 -6.37 -10.26
C ARG A 756 27.56 -5.97 -9.30
N ASN A 757 28.51 -6.89 -9.10
CA ASN A 757 29.73 -6.64 -8.36
C ASN A 757 30.73 -5.88 -9.26
N VAL A 758 31.15 -4.67 -8.86
CA VAL A 758 32.05 -3.82 -9.66
C VAL A 758 33.20 -3.29 -8.83
N VAL A 759 34.35 -3.08 -9.46
CA VAL A 759 35.54 -2.54 -8.79
C VAL A 759 35.41 -1.02 -8.66
N VAL A 760 35.29 -0.53 -7.43
CA VAL A 760 35.08 0.88 -7.11
C VAL A 760 36.34 1.48 -6.49
N GLY A 761 36.70 2.69 -6.91
CA GLY A 761 37.70 3.54 -6.25
C GLY A 761 37.09 4.80 -5.63
N PHE A 762 37.40 5.09 -4.37
CA PHE A 762 37.00 6.35 -3.72
C PHE A 762 38.05 7.44 -3.93
N MET A 763 37.85 8.27 -4.95
CA MET A 763 38.76 9.37 -5.31
C MET A 763 38.01 10.46 -6.08
N THR A 764 38.53 11.67 -6.11
CA THR A 764 38.00 12.75 -6.98
C THR A 764 38.72 12.73 -8.32
N TRP A 765 38.00 12.92 -9.43
CA TRP A 765 38.60 12.90 -10.77
C TRP A 765 37.99 13.98 -11.68
N ASP A 766 38.80 15.00 -12.01
CA ASP A 766 38.49 16.13 -12.91
C ASP A 766 37.14 16.84 -12.68
N GLY A 767 36.55 16.71 -11.49
CA GLY A 767 35.23 17.24 -11.16
C GLY A 767 34.06 16.48 -11.80
N TYR A 768 34.30 15.40 -12.54
CA TYR A 768 33.20 14.61 -13.14
C TYR A 768 32.40 13.84 -12.10
N ASN A 769 32.97 13.56 -10.93
CA ASN A 769 32.24 13.03 -9.78
C ASN A 769 31.97 14.09 -8.69
N TYR A 770 31.84 15.36 -9.10
CA TYR A 770 31.39 16.42 -8.21
C TYR A 770 29.97 16.11 -7.66
N GLU A 771 29.74 16.48 -6.40
CA GLU A 771 28.56 16.07 -5.63
C GLU A 771 28.37 14.53 -5.65
N ASP A 772 27.28 14.07 -6.26
CA ASP A 772 26.86 12.66 -6.30
C ASP A 772 27.00 12.06 -7.72
N ALA A 773 27.76 12.71 -8.60
CA ALA A 773 27.99 12.18 -9.94
C ALA A 773 28.89 10.93 -9.92
N VAL A 774 28.62 10.01 -10.84
CA VAL A 774 29.33 8.73 -10.97
C VAL A 774 30.09 8.70 -12.29
N ILE A 775 31.36 8.30 -12.23
CA ILE A 775 32.17 8.06 -13.43
C ILE A 775 32.28 6.55 -13.62
N MET A 776 32.12 6.10 -14.86
CA MET A 776 32.04 4.69 -15.21
C MET A 776 33.04 4.35 -16.32
N SER A 777 33.61 3.15 -16.28
CA SER A 777 34.43 2.59 -17.36
C SER A 777 33.57 2.17 -18.55
N GLU A 778 34.06 2.41 -19.76
CA GLU A 778 33.45 1.95 -21.02
C GLU A 778 33.34 0.41 -21.08
N ARG A 779 34.19 -0.31 -20.35
CA ARG A 779 34.13 -1.78 -20.22
C ARG A 779 32.73 -2.26 -19.83
N LEU A 780 32.09 -1.57 -18.88
CA LEU A 780 30.76 -1.93 -18.38
C LEU A 780 29.66 -1.81 -19.46
N VAL A 781 29.87 -0.97 -20.47
CA VAL A 781 28.99 -0.81 -21.65
C VAL A 781 29.30 -1.87 -22.71
N LYS A 782 30.58 -2.17 -22.94
CA LYS A 782 31.02 -3.20 -23.90
C LYS A 782 30.58 -4.60 -23.49
N ASP A 783 30.75 -4.93 -22.21
CA ASP A 783 30.43 -6.24 -21.63
C ASP A 783 28.93 -6.39 -21.28
N ASP A 784 28.10 -5.42 -21.66
CA ASP A 784 26.65 -5.37 -21.38
C ASP A 784 26.28 -5.55 -19.89
N VAL A 785 27.14 -5.11 -18.96
CA VAL A 785 26.99 -5.35 -17.50
C VAL A 785 25.68 -4.79 -16.95
N TYR A 786 25.35 -3.54 -17.28
CA TYR A 786 24.14 -2.84 -16.85
C TYR A 786 23.10 -2.68 -17.97
N THR A 787 22.94 -3.74 -18.76
CA THR A 787 21.95 -3.77 -19.83
C THR A 787 20.64 -4.39 -19.34
N SER A 788 19.54 -3.67 -19.56
CA SER A 788 18.18 -4.12 -19.24
C SER A 788 17.36 -4.36 -20.52
N ILE A 789 16.32 -5.19 -20.41
CA ILE A 789 15.35 -5.43 -21.48
C ILE A 789 14.01 -4.81 -21.05
N HIS A 790 13.45 -3.97 -21.92
CA HIS A 790 12.16 -3.32 -21.72
C HIS A 790 11.19 -3.76 -22.80
N ILE A 791 9.93 -3.98 -22.42
CA ILE A 791 8.88 -4.43 -23.32
C ILE A 791 7.72 -3.44 -23.19
N GLU A 792 7.39 -2.80 -24.30
CA GLU A 792 6.27 -1.88 -24.41
C GLU A 792 5.16 -2.54 -25.23
N GLU A 793 3.92 -2.24 -24.85
CA GLU A 793 2.73 -2.76 -25.49
C GLU A 793 1.98 -1.59 -26.13
N TYR A 794 1.65 -1.74 -27.42
CA TYR A 794 0.90 -0.78 -28.19
C TYR A 794 -0.35 -1.42 -28.77
N GLU A 795 -1.49 -0.76 -28.60
CA GLU A 795 -2.80 -1.30 -29.00
C GLU A 795 -3.43 -0.43 -30.10
N SER A 796 -4.07 -1.10 -31.06
CA SER A 796 -4.90 -0.47 -32.09
C SER A 796 -6.20 -1.24 -32.23
N GLU A 797 -7.31 -0.54 -32.08
CA GLU A 797 -8.66 -1.10 -32.20
C GLU A 797 -9.37 -0.52 -33.43
N ALA A 798 -10.11 -1.38 -34.13
CA ALA A 798 -11.02 -1.03 -35.20
C ALA A 798 -12.45 -1.01 -34.65
N ARG A 799 -13.10 0.16 -34.71
CA ARG A 799 -14.43 0.40 -34.13
C ARG A 799 -15.50 0.65 -35.17
N ASP A 800 -16.76 0.38 -34.82
CA ASP A 800 -17.91 0.85 -35.56
C ASP A 800 -18.11 2.35 -35.32
N THR A 801 -17.99 3.16 -36.37
CA THR A 801 -18.31 4.59 -36.32
C THR A 801 -19.69 4.86 -36.93
N LYS A 802 -20.24 6.06 -36.68
CA LYS A 802 -21.51 6.49 -37.29
C LYS A 802 -21.50 6.51 -38.82
N LEU A 803 -20.33 6.65 -39.43
CA LEU A 803 -20.14 6.77 -40.88
C LEU A 803 -19.78 5.43 -41.55
N GLY A 804 -19.47 4.41 -40.76
CA GLY A 804 -19.00 3.10 -41.22
C GLY A 804 -17.99 2.48 -40.23
N PRO A 805 -17.69 1.19 -40.35
CA PRO A 805 -16.65 0.55 -39.56
C PRO A 805 -15.26 1.10 -39.92
N GLU A 806 -14.36 1.20 -38.94
CA GLU A 806 -12.93 1.33 -39.20
C GLU A 806 -12.37 -0.01 -39.68
N GLU A 807 -11.39 0.04 -40.57
CA GLU A 807 -10.76 -1.15 -41.14
C GLU A 807 -9.26 -1.14 -40.88
N ILE A 808 -8.73 -2.28 -40.43
CA ILE A 808 -7.28 -2.52 -40.39
C ILE A 808 -6.89 -3.06 -41.77
N THR A 809 -6.02 -2.32 -42.46
CA THR A 809 -5.65 -2.61 -43.85
C THR A 809 -4.28 -2.05 -44.20
N ARG A 810 -3.64 -2.68 -45.18
CA ARG A 810 -2.39 -2.19 -45.78
C ARG A 810 -2.62 -1.04 -46.76
N ASP A 811 -3.85 -0.88 -47.29
CA ASP A 811 -4.18 0.19 -48.27
C ASP A 811 -4.41 1.54 -47.56
N ILE A 812 -3.32 2.18 -47.14
CA ILE A 812 -3.33 3.44 -46.39
C ILE A 812 -3.15 4.62 -47.36
N PRO A 813 -4.01 5.66 -47.30
CA PRO A 813 -3.90 6.82 -48.19
C PRO A 813 -2.64 7.65 -47.90
N ASN A 814 -2.01 8.18 -48.95
CA ASN A 814 -0.89 9.13 -48.88
C ASN A 814 0.38 8.60 -48.17
N VAL A 815 0.53 7.28 -48.06
CA VAL A 815 1.72 6.63 -47.52
C VAL A 815 2.52 5.98 -48.66
N SER A 816 3.85 6.13 -48.62
CA SER A 816 4.73 5.53 -49.63
C SER A 816 4.89 4.02 -49.43
N GLU A 817 5.10 3.26 -50.51
CA GLU A 817 5.41 1.82 -50.46
C GLU A 817 6.60 1.48 -49.54
N SER A 818 7.58 2.39 -49.42
CA SER A 818 8.73 2.19 -48.53
C SER A 818 8.35 2.14 -47.05
N ALA A 819 7.34 2.91 -46.64
CA ALA A 819 6.83 2.91 -45.27
C ALA A 819 5.94 1.69 -44.97
N LEU A 820 5.40 1.03 -46.00
CA LEU A 820 4.59 -0.19 -45.89
C LEU A 820 5.43 -1.47 -45.92
N LYS A 821 6.76 -1.37 -46.06
CA LYS A 821 7.67 -2.51 -46.24
C LYS A 821 7.56 -3.57 -45.13
N ASN A 822 7.37 -3.13 -43.89
CA ASN A 822 7.34 -4.00 -42.71
C ASN A 822 5.94 -4.52 -42.37
N LEU A 823 4.90 -4.15 -43.16
CA LEU A 823 3.53 -4.60 -42.97
C LEU A 823 3.22 -5.86 -43.78
N ASP A 824 2.44 -6.76 -43.18
CA ASP A 824 1.83 -7.90 -43.85
C ASP A 824 0.63 -7.49 -44.73
N ASP A 825 0.07 -8.45 -45.46
CA ASP A 825 -1.06 -8.19 -46.36
C ASP A 825 -2.34 -7.73 -45.62
N ARG A 826 -2.41 -7.93 -44.29
CA ARG A 826 -3.49 -7.43 -43.44
C ARG A 826 -3.24 -5.99 -42.96
N GLY A 827 -2.04 -5.46 -43.16
CA GLY A 827 -1.63 -4.14 -42.68
C GLY A 827 -1.04 -4.16 -41.27
N ILE A 828 -0.54 -5.31 -40.79
CA ILE A 828 0.05 -5.47 -39.46
C ILE A 828 1.55 -5.76 -39.58
N VAL A 829 2.36 -5.20 -38.69
CA VAL A 829 3.81 -5.40 -38.70
C VAL A 829 4.24 -6.85 -38.46
N TYR A 830 5.30 -7.31 -39.12
CA TYR A 830 5.87 -8.65 -38.90
C TYR A 830 6.57 -8.77 -37.55
N VAL A 831 6.39 -9.93 -36.89
CA VAL A 831 7.22 -10.31 -35.74
C VAL A 831 8.68 -10.45 -36.17
N GLY A 832 9.59 -9.84 -35.41
CA GLY A 832 11.02 -9.77 -35.71
C GLY A 832 11.43 -8.56 -36.57
N ALA A 833 10.50 -7.72 -37.02
CA ALA A 833 10.84 -6.48 -37.71
C ALA A 833 11.48 -5.47 -36.73
N GLU A 834 12.53 -4.79 -37.19
CA GLU A 834 13.10 -3.64 -36.49
C GLU A 834 12.38 -2.37 -36.95
N VAL A 835 11.85 -1.63 -35.99
CA VAL A 835 11.01 -0.45 -36.21
C VAL A 835 11.59 0.76 -35.48
N ASN A 836 11.48 1.93 -36.12
CA ASN A 836 11.94 3.20 -35.58
C ASN A 836 10.75 4.14 -35.34
N ASP A 837 11.01 5.25 -34.65
CA ASP A 837 10.03 6.30 -34.39
C ASP A 837 9.29 6.73 -35.68
N GLY A 838 7.95 6.68 -35.65
CA GLY A 838 7.09 7.06 -36.76
C GLY A 838 6.74 5.95 -37.76
N ASP A 839 7.41 4.79 -37.69
CA ASP A 839 7.07 3.61 -38.49
C ASP A 839 5.66 3.11 -38.16
N ILE A 840 4.96 2.57 -39.16
CA ILE A 840 3.58 2.06 -39.01
C ILE A 840 3.62 0.65 -38.42
N LEU A 841 2.92 0.45 -37.30
CA LEU A 841 2.75 -0.85 -36.66
C LEU A 841 1.47 -1.55 -37.14
N VAL A 842 0.38 -0.79 -37.21
CA VAL A 842 -0.93 -1.28 -37.67
C VAL A 842 -1.56 -0.22 -38.55
N GLY A 843 -1.71 -0.54 -39.83
CA GLY A 843 -2.43 0.26 -40.81
C GLY A 843 -3.91 0.31 -40.48
N LYS A 844 -4.45 1.50 -40.22
CA LYS A 844 -5.87 1.68 -39.90
C LYS A 844 -6.44 2.87 -40.67
N VAL A 845 -7.60 2.66 -41.27
CA VAL A 845 -8.34 3.70 -41.98
C VAL A 845 -9.70 3.93 -41.34
N THR A 846 -10.04 5.19 -41.12
CA THR A 846 -11.34 5.60 -40.55
C THR A 846 -12.17 6.31 -41.64
N PRO A 847 -13.45 5.93 -41.85
CA PRO A 847 -14.35 6.66 -42.72
C PRO A 847 -14.48 8.12 -42.30
N LYS A 848 -14.31 9.05 -43.25
CA LYS A 848 -14.44 10.49 -43.05
C LYS A 848 -15.64 10.99 -43.85
N GLY A 849 -16.51 11.75 -43.19
CA GLY A 849 -17.57 12.47 -43.90
C GLY A 849 -16.96 13.51 -44.82
N VAL A 850 -17.62 13.80 -45.95
CA VAL A 850 -17.18 14.87 -46.85
C VAL A 850 -17.34 16.21 -46.14
N THR A 851 -16.26 16.68 -45.49
CA THR A 851 -16.17 18.04 -44.94
C THR A 851 -15.99 19.04 -46.08
N GLU A 852 -16.52 20.25 -45.94
CA GLU A 852 -16.14 21.35 -46.84
C GLU A 852 -14.63 21.60 -46.70
N LEU A 853 -13.88 21.22 -47.74
CA LEU A 853 -12.45 21.52 -47.86
C LEU A 853 -12.25 23.04 -47.84
N THR A 854 -11.16 23.52 -47.24
CA THR A 854 -10.81 24.94 -47.31
C THR A 854 -10.60 25.38 -48.76
N ALA A 855 -10.68 26.68 -49.05
CA ALA A 855 -10.51 27.18 -50.41
C ALA A 855 -9.15 26.76 -51.00
N GLU A 856 -8.11 26.74 -50.16
CA GLU A 856 -6.75 26.30 -50.47
C GLU A 856 -6.69 24.80 -50.77
N GLU A 857 -7.29 23.96 -49.93
CA GLU A 857 -7.35 22.51 -50.17
C GLU A 857 -8.14 22.18 -51.44
N ARG A 858 -9.26 22.87 -51.69
CA ARG A 858 -10.04 22.72 -52.92
C ARG A 858 -9.23 23.06 -54.16
N LEU A 859 -8.44 24.14 -54.10
CA LEU A 859 -7.55 24.52 -55.19
C LEU A 859 -6.45 23.47 -55.41
N LEU A 860 -5.82 22.98 -54.34
CA LEU A 860 -4.82 21.90 -54.42
C LEU A 860 -5.38 20.65 -55.06
N HIS A 861 -6.56 20.20 -54.63
CA HIS A 861 -7.26 19.06 -55.24
C HIS A 861 -7.57 19.29 -56.73
N ALA A 862 -7.98 20.50 -57.11
CA ALA A 862 -8.23 20.84 -58.51
C ALA A 862 -6.94 20.86 -59.37
N ILE A 863 -5.80 21.27 -58.80
CA ILE A 863 -4.50 21.30 -59.48
C ILE A 863 -3.94 19.88 -59.67
N PHE A 864 -3.96 19.06 -58.61
CA PHE A 864 -3.36 17.72 -58.65
C PHE A 864 -4.30 16.63 -59.19
N GLY A 865 -5.59 16.93 -59.38
CA GLY A 865 -6.59 15.98 -59.87
C GLY A 865 -6.85 14.83 -58.90
N GLU A 866 -6.44 14.96 -57.64
CA GLU A 866 -6.67 13.97 -56.59
C GLU A 866 -8.13 14.00 -56.18
N LYS A 867 -8.84 12.87 -56.32
CA LYS A 867 -10.18 12.72 -55.75
C LYS A 867 -10.08 12.75 -54.24
N ALA A 868 -11.00 13.48 -53.59
CA ALA A 868 -11.17 13.40 -52.14
C ALA A 868 -11.44 11.93 -51.77
N ARG A 869 -10.52 11.31 -51.03
CA ARG A 869 -10.69 9.94 -50.53
C ARG A 869 -11.65 9.98 -49.34
N GLU A 870 -12.51 8.98 -49.26
CA GLU A 870 -13.58 8.89 -48.24
C GLU A 870 -13.05 8.42 -46.87
N VAL A 871 -11.75 8.17 -46.74
CA VAL A 871 -11.11 7.63 -45.53
C VAL A 871 -9.88 8.45 -45.13
N ARG A 872 -9.58 8.49 -43.83
CA ARG A 872 -8.38 9.11 -43.25
C ARG A 872 -7.47 8.06 -42.62
N ASP A 873 -6.15 8.31 -42.64
CA ASP A 873 -5.16 7.52 -41.91
C ASP A 873 -5.29 7.74 -40.40
N THR A 874 -5.56 6.67 -39.65
CA THR A 874 -5.57 6.63 -38.18
C THR A 874 -4.69 5.48 -37.66
N SER A 875 -3.68 5.12 -38.45
CA SER A 875 -2.76 4.02 -38.17
C SER A 875 -2.00 4.21 -36.87
N LEU A 876 -1.73 3.10 -36.19
CA LEU A 876 -0.85 3.05 -35.05
C LEU A 876 0.60 3.17 -35.53
N ARG A 877 1.32 4.15 -34.98
CA ARG A 877 2.74 4.40 -35.28
C ARG A 877 3.58 4.26 -34.03
N VAL A 878 4.84 3.89 -34.20
CA VAL A 878 5.82 3.85 -33.11
C VAL A 878 5.98 5.25 -32.50
N PRO A 879 5.76 5.45 -31.20
CA PRO A 879 5.99 6.73 -30.54
C PRO A 879 7.46 7.16 -30.55
N HIS A 880 7.72 8.42 -30.22
CA HIS A 880 9.08 8.93 -30.10
C HIS A 880 9.84 8.25 -28.95
N GLY A 881 11.04 7.74 -29.24
CA GLY A 881 11.89 7.01 -28.31
C GLY A 881 11.47 5.56 -28.07
N ALA A 882 10.51 5.05 -28.83
CA ALA A 882 9.94 3.71 -28.63
C ALA A 882 10.44 2.66 -29.64
N GLY A 883 11.35 3.03 -30.56
CA GLY A 883 11.93 2.12 -31.54
C GLY A 883 12.57 0.86 -30.93
N GLY A 884 12.48 -0.27 -31.62
CA GLY A 884 12.94 -1.57 -31.13
C GLY A 884 12.58 -2.71 -32.08
N ILE A 885 12.61 -3.94 -31.58
CA ILE A 885 12.24 -5.13 -32.35
C ILE A 885 10.83 -5.55 -31.97
N VAL A 886 9.98 -5.88 -32.96
CA VAL A 886 8.66 -6.45 -32.69
C VAL A 886 8.81 -7.86 -32.15
N LEU A 887 8.47 -8.05 -30.87
CA LEU A 887 8.58 -9.33 -30.16
C LEU A 887 7.42 -10.27 -30.46
N ASP A 888 6.20 -9.74 -30.43
CA ASP A 888 4.97 -10.51 -30.57
C ASP A 888 3.83 -9.61 -31.06
N VAL A 889 2.84 -10.21 -31.72
CA VAL A 889 1.64 -9.52 -32.20
C VAL A 889 0.43 -10.40 -31.90
N LYS A 890 -0.52 -9.86 -31.13
CA LYS A 890 -1.78 -10.55 -30.79
C LYS A 890 -2.94 -9.86 -31.48
N VAL A 891 -3.79 -10.66 -32.11
CA VAL A 891 -4.99 -10.17 -32.82
C VAL A 891 -6.20 -10.84 -32.20
N PHE A 892 -7.20 -10.03 -31.84
CA PHE A 892 -8.47 -10.47 -31.27
C PHE A 892 -9.59 -10.03 -32.20
N ASN A 893 -10.46 -10.96 -32.60
CA ASN A 893 -11.54 -10.73 -33.57
C ASN A 893 -12.88 -11.09 -32.96
N ARG A 894 -13.86 -10.17 -33.03
CA ARG A 894 -15.22 -10.45 -32.57
C ARG A 894 -15.87 -11.59 -33.36
N GLU A 895 -15.61 -11.67 -34.66
CA GLU A 895 -16.19 -12.69 -35.54
C GLU A 895 -15.75 -14.11 -35.20
N GLU A 896 -14.58 -14.27 -34.56
CA GLU A 896 -14.03 -15.57 -34.16
C GLU A 896 -14.55 -16.05 -32.79
N GLY A 897 -15.45 -15.29 -32.15
CA GLY A 897 -16.07 -15.65 -30.87
C GLY A 897 -15.32 -15.15 -29.64
N ASP A 898 -14.41 -14.17 -29.79
CA ASP A 898 -13.83 -13.46 -28.65
C ASP A 898 -14.84 -12.47 -28.04
N ASP A 899 -15.67 -12.99 -27.14
CA ASP A 899 -16.68 -12.24 -26.37
C ASP A 899 -16.06 -11.19 -25.39
N THR A 900 -14.73 -11.06 -25.34
CA THR A 900 -14.01 -10.16 -24.42
C THR A 900 -13.81 -8.75 -24.96
N LEU A 901 -14.05 -8.51 -26.25
CA LEU A 901 -13.88 -7.19 -26.87
C LEU A 901 -14.94 -6.19 -26.43
N SER A 902 -14.52 -4.95 -26.15
CA SER A 902 -15.42 -3.86 -25.75
C SER A 902 -16.53 -3.63 -26.79
N PRO A 903 -17.77 -3.30 -26.35
CA PRO A 903 -18.89 -3.06 -27.27
C PRO A 903 -18.53 -2.04 -28.37
N GLY A 904 -18.78 -2.40 -29.64
CA GLY A 904 -18.45 -1.58 -30.80
C GLY A 904 -17.01 -1.69 -31.33
N VAL A 905 -16.13 -2.49 -30.70
CA VAL A 905 -14.81 -2.86 -31.23
C VAL A 905 -14.92 -4.16 -32.02
N ASN A 906 -14.57 -4.16 -33.30
CA ASN A 906 -14.64 -5.35 -34.16
C ASN A 906 -13.36 -6.18 -34.10
N GLN A 907 -12.22 -5.50 -34.08
CA GLN A 907 -10.90 -6.12 -34.04
C GLN A 907 -9.97 -5.29 -33.15
N LEU A 908 -9.12 -5.97 -32.39
CA LEU A 908 -8.05 -5.38 -31.57
C LEU A 908 -6.72 -6.04 -31.93
N VAL A 909 -5.71 -5.22 -32.21
CA VAL A 909 -4.33 -5.67 -32.47
C VAL A 909 -3.42 -5.08 -31.41
N ARG A 910 -2.65 -5.96 -30.76
CA ARG A 910 -1.61 -5.60 -29.80
C ARG A 910 -0.25 -5.93 -30.38
N VAL A 911 0.66 -4.97 -30.35
CA VAL A 911 2.04 -5.12 -30.81
C VAL A 911 2.96 -4.92 -29.62
N TYR A 912 3.82 -5.91 -29.36
CA TYR A 912 4.83 -5.86 -28.32
C TYR A 912 6.17 -5.48 -28.94
N ILE A 913 6.77 -4.38 -28.49
CA ILE A 913 8.09 -3.93 -28.92
C ILE A 913 9.07 -4.17 -27.77
N VAL A 914 10.18 -4.85 -28.07
CA VAL A 914 11.27 -5.09 -27.12
C VAL A 914 12.45 -4.19 -27.44
N GLN A 915 13.03 -3.62 -26.38
CA GLN A 915 14.18 -2.74 -26.43
C GLN A 915 15.29 -3.25 -25.50
N LYS A 916 16.51 -3.29 -26.02
CA LYS A 916 17.72 -3.54 -25.22
C LYS A 916 18.32 -2.19 -24.84
N ARG A 917 18.24 -1.83 -23.56
CA ARG A 917 18.74 -0.56 -23.04
C ARG A 917 20.06 -0.74 -22.29
N LYS A 918 21.15 -0.28 -22.91
CA LYS A 918 22.47 -0.17 -22.26
C LYS A 918 22.46 0.94 -21.21
N ILE A 919 23.55 1.06 -20.46
CA ILE A 919 23.76 2.15 -19.52
C ILE A 919 24.30 3.39 -20.25
N HIS A 920 23.75 4.56 -19.97
CA HIS A 920 24.13 5.82 -20.61
C HIS A 920 24.43 6.93 -19.60
N VAL A 921 25.08 8.00 -20.09
CA VAL A 921 25.24 9.25 -19.32
C VAL A 921 23.86 9.83 -19.02
N GLY A 922 23.61 10.17 -17.76
CA GLY A 922 22.30 10.61 -17.26
C GLY A 922 21.49 9.51 -16.57
N ASP A 923 21.85 8.23 -16.73
CA ASP A 923 21.20 7.15 -15.98
C ASP A 923 21.57 7.19 -14.50
N LYS A 924 20.63 6.77 -13.66
CA LYS A 924 20.78 6.76 -12.21
C LYS A 924 21.20 5.40 -11.68
N MET A 925 22.26 5.39 -10.88
CA MET A 925 22.81 4.23 -10.19
C MET A 925 22.69 4.41 -8.68
N CYS A 926 22.71 3.30 -7.93
CA CYS A 926 22.86 3.35 -6.48
C CYS A 926 23.58 2.11 -5.94
N GLY A 927 24.08 2.21 -4.71
CA GLY A 927 24.38 1.05 -3.88
C GLY A 927 23.24 0.75 -2.89
N ARG A 928 23.48 -0.20 -1.99
CA ARG A 928 22.51 -0.61 -0.95
C ARG A 928 22.45 0.34 0.25
N HIS A 929 23.44 1.21 0.41
CA HIS A 929 23.66 2.06 1.59
C HIS A 929 23.14 3.51 1.41
N GLY A 930 22.08 3.70 0.63
CA GLY A 930 21.52 5.03 0.38
C GLY A 930 22.41 5.97 -0.47
N ASN A 931 23.48 5.43 -1.08
CA ASN A 931 24.39 6.15 -1.98
C ASN A 931 23.84 6.12 -3.41
N LYS A 932 23.24 7.23 -3.86
CA LYS A 932 22.69 7.40 -5.20
C LYS A 932 23.55 8.34 -6.01
N GLY A 933 23.60 8.13 -7.32
CA GLY A 933 24.32 9.01 -8.22
C GLY A 933 23.87 8.90 -9.66
N VAL A 934 24.20 9.93 -10.45
CA VAL A 934 23.89 9.99 -11.88
C VAL A 934 25.20 9.85 -12.64
N ILE A 935 25.20 9.04 -13.70
CA ILE A 935 26.40 8.85 -14.53
C ILE A 935 26.67 10.15 -15.27
N SER A 936 27.82 10.76 -15.03
CA SER A 936 28.23 12.02 -15.68
C SER A 936 29.15 11.79 -16.87
N LYS A 937 29.96 10.72 -16.82
CA LYS A 937 30.94 10.40 -17.86
C LYS A 937 31.22 8.90 -17.91
N ILE A 938 31.26 8.39 -19.13
CA ILE A 938 31.77 7.07 -19.46
C ILE A 938 33.18 7.27 -20.03
N VAL A 939 34.18 6.70 -19.39
CA VAL A 939 35.61 6.93 -19.67
C VAL A 939 36.18 5.69 -20.36
N PRO A 940 37.01 5.85 -21.41
CA PRO A 940 37.72 4.73 -22.04
C PRO A 940 38.53 3.92 -21.02
N GLU A 941 38.70 2.62 -21.28
CA GLU A 941 39.37 1.71 -20.35
C GLU A 941 40.82 2.09 -20.07
N GLU A 942 41.52 2.63 -21.07
CA GLU A 942 42.90 3.09 -20.98
C GLU A 942 43.08 4.36 -20.14
N ASP A 943 42.04 5.18 -20.02
CA ASP A 943 42.05 6.43 -19.25
C ASP A 943 41.69 6.19 -17.78
N MET A 944 41.08 5.05 -17.47
CA MET A 944 40.67 4.71 -16.11
C MET A 944 41.89 4.45 -15.22
N PRO A 945 41.87 4.93 -13.96
CA PRO A 945 42.89 4.55 -12.99
C PRO A 945 43.00 3.03 -12.86
N TYR A 946 44.22 2.51 -12.81
CA TYR A 946 44.47 1.08 -12.78
C TYR A 946 45.32 0.66 -11.58
N LEU A 947 45.09 -0.58 -11.16
CA LEU A 947 45.79 -1.26 -10.08
C LEU A 947 47.22 -1.68 -10.52
N PRO A 948 48.14 -2.01 -9.58
CA PRO A 948 49.51 -2.39 -9.94
C PRO A 948 49.62 -3.65 -10.82
N ASP A 949 48.57 -4.46 -10.88
CA ASP A 949 48.44 -5.64 -11.74
C ASP A 949 47.98 -5.30 -13.18
N GLY A 950 47.69 -4.03 -13.46
CA GLY A 950 47.19 -3.55 -14.74
C GLY A 950 45.66 -3.55 -14.87
N THR A 951 44.93 -3.98 -13.84
CA THR A 951 43.46 -4.03 -13.88
C THR A 951 42.89 -2.62 -13.71
N PRO A 952 42.12 -2.07 -14.67
CA PRO A 952 41.43 -0.79 -14.49
C PRO A 952 40.27 -0.92 -13.50
N ILE A 953 39.99 0.14 -12.75
CA ILE A 953 38.78 0.22 -11.92
C ILE A 953 37.54 0.43 -12.79
N ASP A 954 36.38 0.01 -12.31
CA ASP A 954 35.12 0.08 -13.08
C ASP A 954 34.35 1.38 -12.81
N ILE A 955 34.32 1.84 -11.56
CA ILE A 955 33.57 3.03 -11.13
C ILE A 955 34.43 3.87 -10.18
N MET A 956 34.34 5.20 -10.32
CA MET A 956 34.90 6.15 -9.36
C MET A 956 33.78 6.86 -8.59
N LEU A 957 33.83 6.78 -7.26
CA LEU A 957 32.90 7.46 -6.36
C LEU A 957 33.61 8.55 -5.56
N ASN A 958 32.85 9.60 -5.24
CA ASN A 958 33.34 10.74 -4.48
C ASN A 958 33.47 10.39 -2.98
N PRO A 959 34.66 10.51 -2.36
CA PRO A 959 34.85 10.22 -0.94
C PRO A 959 34.14 11.21 -0.01
N LEU A 960 33.84 12.43 -0.47
CA LEU A 960 33.24 13.49 0.38
C LEU A 960 31.84 13.14 0.86
N GLY A 961 31.10 12.34 0.10
CA GLY A 961 29.73 11.95 0.41
C GLY A 961 29.59 10.96 1.56
N VAL A 962 30.67 10.23 1.91
CA VAL A 962 30.66 9.18 2.95
C VAL A 962 30.56 9.76 4.37
N PRO A 963 31.50 10.62 4.84
CA PRO A 963 31.45 11.14 6.20
C PRO A 963 30.27 12.08 6.44
N SER A 964 29.81 12.81 5.41
CA SER A 964 28.66 13.71 5.54
C SER A 964 27.33 12.97 5.74
N ARG A 965 27.24 11.71 5.31
CA ARG A 965 25.99 10.93 5.29
C ARG A 965 26.00 9.76 6.29
N MET A 966 27.14 9.51 6.93
CA MET A 966 27.31 8.47 7.94
C MET A 966 26.84 7.10 7.46
N ASN A 967 27.19 6.73 6.22
CA ASN A 967 26.94 5.41 5.65
C ASN A 967 28.26 4.68 5.44
N ILE A 968 28.91 4.35 6.55
CA ILE A 968 30.23 3.72 6.58
C ILE A 968 30.14 2.25 6.11
N GLY A 969 28.96 1.64 6.20
CA GLY A 969 28.69 0.28 5.70
C GLY A 969 29.16 0.07 4.26
N GLN A 970 29.06 1.09 3.40
CA GLN A 970 29.52 1.00 2.01
C GLN A 970 31.04 0.79 1.86
N VAL A 971 31.84 1.30 2.81
CA VAL A 971 33.31 1.16 2.81
C VAL A 971 33.70 -0.21 3.39
N LEU A 972 32.97 -0.69 4.39
CA LEU A 972 33.13 -2.06 4.89
C LEU A 972 32.75 -3.10 3.83
N GLU A 973 31.65 -2.87 3.11
CA GLU A 973 31.24 -3.67 1.95
C GLU A 973 32.34 -3.67 0.87
N LEU A 974 32.89 -2.50 0.52
CA LEU A 974 33.97 -2.35 -0.45
C LEU A 974 35.18 -3.24 -0.11
N HIS A 975 35.63 -3.18 1.14
CA HIS A 975 36.82 -3.90 1.59
C HIS A 975 36.58 -5.41 1.67
N LEU A 976 35.47 -5.82 2.29
CA LEU A 976 35.11 -7.24 2.40
C LEU A 976 34.82 -7.84 1.03
N GLY A 977 34.22 -7.08 0.11
CA GLY A 977 33.97 -7.50 -1.27
C GLY A 977 35.25 -7.74 -2.05
N MET A 978 36.28 -6.88 -1.87
CA MET A 978 37.59 -7.11 -2.49
C MET A 978 38.29 -8.34 -1.94
N ALA A 979 38.23 -8.53 -0.62
CA ALA A 979 38.78 -9.73 0.02
C ALA A 979 38.06 -11.00 -0.46
N ALA A 980 36.73 -10.97 -0.55
CA ALA A 980 35.91 -12.07 -1.06
C ALA A 980 36.24 -12.42 -2.52
N LYS A 981 36.42 -11.40 -3.38
CA LYS A 981 36.85 -11.57 -4.78
C LYS A 981 38.22 -12.23 -4.88
N ASN A 982 39.21 -11.77 -4.10
CA ASN A 982 40.57 -12.33 -4.11
C ASN A 982 40.64 -13.76 -3.58
N LEU A 983 39.82 -14.09 -2.58
CA LEU A 983 39.72 -15.44 -2.01
C LEU A 983 38.83 -16.38 -2.86
N GLY A 984 38.04 -15.85 -3.79
CA GLY A 984 37.10 -16.62 -4.60
C GLY A 984 35.91 -17.17 -3.79
N ILE A 985 35.49 -16.45 -2.75
CA ILE A 985 34.40 -16.86 -1.85
C ILE A 985 33.23 -15.88 -1.90
N HIS A 986 32.06 -16.34 -1.47
CA HIS A 986 30.92 -15.47 -1.14
C HIS A 986 30.77 -15.38 0.37
N VAL A 987 30.38 -14.22 0.85
CA VAL A 987 30.25 -13.90 2.27
C VAL A 987 28.80 -13.58 2.60
N ALA A 988 28.37 -13.94 3.81
CA ALA A 988 27.12 -13.50 4.41
C ALA A 988 27.44 -12.76 5.73
N SER A 989 26.99 -11.52 5.82
CA SER A 989 27.05 -10.68 7.02
C SER A 989 25.62 -10.30 7.41
N PRO A 990 24.96 -11.09 8.28
CA PRO A 990 23.60 -10.79 8.73
C PRO A 990 23.49 -9.42 9.40
N VAL A 991 22.29 -8.86 9.37
CA VAL A 991 21.99 -7.56 9.97
C VAL A 991 22.09 -7.63 11.50
N PHE A 992 22.83 -6.71 12.12
CA PHE A 992 23.07 -6.64 13.58
C PHE A 992 23.81 -7.84 14.23
N ASP A 993 24.25 -8.84 13.46
CA ASP A 993 25.07 -9.99 13.92
C ASP A 993 26.14 -10.36 12.88
N GLY A 994 26.60 -9.35 12.14
CA GLY A 994 27.45 -9.51 10.97
C GLY A 994 28.94 -9.66 11.29
N ALA A 995 29.77 -9.44 10.26
CA ALA A 995 31.21 -9.37 10.41
C ALA A 995 31.60 -8.12 11.22
N ASN A 996 32.38 -8.31 12.29
CA ASN A 996 32.94 -7.20 13.05
C ASN A 996 34.22 -6.65 12.38
N ASP A 997 34.72 -5.52 12.85
CA ASP A 997 35.96 -4.91 12.35
C ASP A 997 37.13 -5.90 12.29
N GLU A 998 37.37 -6.66 13.36
CA GLU A 998 38.45 -7.65 13.40
C GLU A 998 38.28 -8.77 12.37
N ASP A 999 37.04 -9.16 12.08
CA ASP A 999 36.72 -10.18 11.08
C ASP A 999 36.99 -9.65 9.67
N VAL A 1000 36.62 -8.40 9.40
CA VAL A 1000 36.91 -7.72 8.14
C VAL A 1000 38.42 -7.58 7.95
N TRP A 1001 39.15 -7.05 8.94
CA TRP A 1001 40.60 -6.87 8.84
C TRP A 1001 41.36 -8.19 8.73
N SER A 1002 40.96 -9.23 9.46
CA SER A 1002 41.59 -10.55 9.34
C SER A 1002 41.32 -11.21 7.99
N THR A 1003 40.13 -11.00 7.40
CA THR A 1003 39.79 -11.50 6.06
C THR A 1003 40.57 -10.75 4.97
N ILE A 1004 40.81 -9.45 5.15
CA ILE A 1004 41.69 -8.64 4.28
C ILE A 1004 43.14 -9.15 4.33
N GLU A 1005 43.66 -9.44 5.53
CA GLU A 1005 44.99 -10.03 5.70
C GLU A 1005 45.06 -11.45 5.09
N GLU A 1006 44.02 -12.28 5.27
CA GLU A 1006 43.89 -13.60 4.65
C GLU A 1006 43.93 -13.52 3.11
N ALA A 1007 43.31 -12.48 2.54
CA ALA A 1007 43.31 -12.20 1.10
C ALA A 1007 44.64 -11.61 0.58
N GLY A 1008 45.64 -11.40 1.43
CA GLY A 1008 46.93 -10.82 1.06
C GLY A 1008 46.89 -9.32 0.77
N MET A 1009 45.84 -8.62 1.22
CA MET A 1009 45.68 -7.18 1.05
C MET A 1009 46.33 -6.42 2.22
N ALA A 1010 46.59 -5.13 2.02
CA ALA A 1010 47.07 -4.28 3.10
C ALA A 1010 45.98 -4.07 4.17
N ARG A 1011 46.37 -4.06 5.44
CA ARG A 1011 45.47 -3.87 6.59
C ARG A 1011 44.76 -2.53 6.62
N ASP A 1012 45.10 -1.56 5.78
CA ASP A 1012 44.36 -0.30 5.65
C ASP A 1012 43.30 -0.33 4.53
N GLY A 1013 43.17 -1.45 3.81
CA GLY A 1013 42.22 -1.62 2.71
C GLY A 1013 42.51 -0.73 1.49
N LYS A 1014 43.69 -0.09 1.44
CA LYS A 1014 44.07 0.84 0.37
C LYS A 1014 45.09 0.22 -0.57
N THR A 1015 45.22 0.79 -1.76
CA THR A 1015 46.24 0.39 -2.75
C THR A 1015 46.78 1.61 -3.50
N VAL A 1016 47.88 1.43 -4.22
CA VAL A 1016 48.40 2.45 -5.14
C VAL A 1016 47.63 2.31 -6.44
N LEU A 1017 47.04 3.41 -6.92
CA LEU A 1017 46.50 3.50 -8.27
C LEU A 1017 47.42 4.35 -9.13
N TYR A 1018 47.44 4.03 -10.42
CA TYR A 1018 48.15 4.79 -11.44
C TYR A 1018 47.12 5.49 -12.32
N ASP A 1019 47.41 6.73 -12.70
CA ASP A 1019 46.60 7.47 -13.66
C ASP A 1019 46.75 6.81 -15.05
N GLY A 1020 45.64 6.40 -15.66
CA GLY A 1020 45.62 5.76 -16.98
C GLY A 1020 46.21 6.65 -18.09
N ARG A 1021 46.09 7.97 -17.95
CA ARG A 1021 46.53 8.93 -18.97
C ARG A 1021 48.02 9.19 -18.97
N THR A 1022 48.61 9.28 -17.78
CA THR A 1022 50.03 9.67 -17.61
C THR A 1022 50.91 8.50 -17.22
N GLY A 1023 50.34 7.47 -16.59
CA GLY A 1023 51.07 6.36 -15.98
C GLY A 1023 51.71 6.70 -14.63
N GLU A 1024 51.52 7.91 -14.11
CA GLU A 1024 52.06 8.31 -12.81
C GLU A 1024 51.17 7.80 -11.66
N PRO A 1025 51.74 7.33 -10.54
CA PRO A 1025 50.96 6.96 -9.36
C PRO A 1025 50.36 8.19 -8.69
N PHE A 1026 49.15 8.08 -8.16
CA PHE A 1026 48.57 9.15 -7.33
C PHE A 1026 49.35 9.33 -6.01
N ASP A 1027 49.42 10.57 -5.52
CA ASP A 1027 50.21 10.94 -4.32
C ASP A 1027 49.87 10.11 -3.07
N ASN A 1028 48.58 9.84 -2.87
CA ASN A 1028 48.06 9.08 -1.72
C ASN A 1028 47.48 7.75 -2.19
N ARG A 1029 47.62 6.72 -1.34
CA ARG A 1029 46.95 5.43 -1.55
C ARG A 1029 45.44 5.58 -1.46
N ILE A 1030 44.73 4.94 -2.38
CA ILE A 1030 43.28 5.08 -2.56
C ILE A 1030 42.58 3.82 -2.05
N SER A 1031 41.39 3.99 -1.47
CA SER A 1031 40.53 2.87 -1.10
C SER A 1031 39.88 2.31 -2.37
N VAL A 1032 40.22 1.05 -2.68
CA VAL A 1032 39.72 0.34 -3.85
C VAL A 1032 39.22 -1.01 -3.41
N GLY A 1033 38.05 -1.40 -3.91
CA GLY A 1033 37.50 -2.72 -3.65
C GLY A 1033 36.26 -3.01 -4.47
N VAL A 1034 35.44 -3.95 -4.02
CA VAL A 1034 34.27 -4.40 -4.78
C VAL A 1034 33.00 -4.02 -4.05
N MET A 1035 32.11 -3.27 -4.71
CA MET A 1035 30.79 -2.93 -4.20
C MET A 1035 29.70 -3.51 -5.08
N TYR A 1036 28.54 -3.78 -4.49
CA TYR A 1036 27.35 -4.18 -5.22
C TYR A 1036 26.54 -2.96 -5.68
N MET A 1037 26.58 -2.69 -6.98
CA MET A 1037 25.94 -1.51 -7.58
C MET A 1037 24.72 -1.91 -8.43
N LEU A 1038 23.67 -1.11 -8.32
CA LEU A 1038 22.35 -1.34 -8.92
C LEU A 1038 22.03 -0.25 -9.95
N LYS A 1039 21.35 -0.65 -11.04
CA LYS A 1039 20.75 0.26 -12.02
C LYS A 1039 19.31 0.53 -11.63
N LEU A 1040 18.94 1.80 -11.45
CA LEU A 1040 17.57 2.17 -11.10
C LEU A 1040 16.70 2.41 -12.34
N ALA A 1041 15.38 2.26 -12.21
CA ALA A 1041 14.39 2.53 -13.26
C ALA A 1041 14.20 4.04 -13.56
N HIS A 1042 15.27 4.81 -13.46
CA HIS A 1042 15.32 6.25 -13.69
C HIS A 1042 16.32 6.52 -14.81
N MET A 1043 15.94 6.12 -16.03
CA MET A 1043 16.77 6.26 -17.22
C MET A 1043 16.57 7.63 -17.87
N VAL A 1044 17.60 8.10 -18.56
CA VAL A 1044 17.54 9.38 -19.29
C VAL A 1044 16.54 9.33 -20.46
N ASP A 1045 16.47 8.19 -21.16
CA ASP A 1045 15.60 8.00 -22.32
C ASP A 1045 14.11 8.20 -21.97
N ASP A 1046 13.71 7.80 -20.77
CA ASP A 1046 12.34 7.98 -20.29
C ASP A 1046 12.06 9.43 -19.87
N LYS A 1047 13.08 10.17 -19.44
CA LYS A 1047 12.95 11.54 -18.89
C LYS A 1047 13.18 12.63 -19.91
N LEU A 1048 13.93 12.36 -20.99
CA LEU A 1048 14.17 13.32 -22.04
C LEU A 1048 12.86 13.58 -22.79
N HIS A 1049 12.47 14.85 -22.84
CA HIS A 1049 11.29 15.31 -23.56
C HIS A 1049 11.53 16.72 -24.08
N ALA A 1050 11.17 16.96 -25.34
CA ALA A 1050 11.25 18.26 -25.97
C ALA A 1050 10.00 18.50 -26.81
N ARG A 1051 9.57 19.75 -26.87
CA ARG A 1051 8.41 20.19 -27.65
C ARG A 1051 8.72 21.52 -28.32
N SER A 1052 8.44 21.60 -29.62
CA SER A 1052 8.35 22.86 -30.37
C SER A 1052 6.90 23.32 -30.45
N THR A 1053 6.08 22.59 -31.19
CA THR A 1053 4.61 22.74 -31.28
C THR A 1053 3.96 21.41 -30.94
N GLY A 1054 2.64 21.37 -30.71
CA GLY A 1054 1.96 20.13 -30.34
C GLY A 1054 0.49 20.34 -30.05
N PRO A 1055 -0.17 19.37 -29.42
CA PRO A 1055 -1.57 19.49 -29.07
C PRO A 1055 -1.81 20.52 -27.97
N TYR A 1056 -3.02 21.09 -27.98
CA TYR A 1056 -3.50 22.12 -27.07
C TYR A 1056 -4.82 21.67 -26.43
N SER A 1057 -5.09 22.17 -25.22
CA SER A 1057 -6.35 22.01 -24.52
C SER A 1057 -7.49 22.63 -25.32
N LEU A 1058 -8.63 21.94 -25.40
CA LEU A 1058 -9.79 22.45 -26.11
C LEU A 1058 -10.39 23.69 -25.44
N VAL A 1059 -10.36 23.74 -24.11
CA VAL A 1059 -10.99 24.80 -23.31
C VAL A 1059 -10.06 26.01 -23.19
N THR A 1060 -8.84 25.79 -22.69
CA THR A 1060 -7.92 26.89 -22.37
C THR A 1060 -6.97 27.25 -23.50
N GLN A 1061 -6.93 26.47 -24.58
CA GLN A 1061 -5.98 26.63 -25.70
C GLN A 1061 -4.50 26.57 -25.32
N GLN A 1062 -4.17 26.20 -24.08
CA GLN A 1062 -2.80 26.02 -23.61
C GLN A 1062 -2.21 24.68 -24.06
N PRO A 1063 -0.87 24.56 -24.18
CA PRO A 1063 -0.19 23.29 -24.37
C PRO A 1063 -0.69 22.22 -23.40
N LEU A 1064 -0.97 21.00 -23.89
CA LEU A 1064 -1.27 19.87 -23.01
C LEU A 1064 -0.08 19.58 -22.07
N GLY A 1065 -0.33 18.91 -20.95
CA GLY A 1065 0.70 18.53 -19.99
C GLY A 1065 1.27 17.13 -20.23
N GLY A 1066 2.57 16.95 -19.98
CA GLY A 1066 3.21 15.63 -19.89
C GLY A 1066 3.74 15.05 -21.21
N LYS A 1067 4.79 14.22 -21.10
CA LYS A 1067 5.51 13.61 -22.24
C LYS A 1067 4.61 12.77 -23.14
N ALA A 1068 3.75 11.94 -22.56
CA ALA A 1068 2.88 11.00 -23.30
C ALA A 1068 1.92 11.69 -24.28
N GLN A 1069 1.52 12.94 -23.99
CA GLN A 1069 0.64 13.75 -24.84
C GLN A 1069 1.42 14.72 -25.74
N PHE A 1070 2.75 14.59 -25.81
CA PHE A 1070 3.62 15.58 -26.43
C PHE A 1070 3.39 17.00 -25.87
N GLY A 1071 3.26 17.06 -24.54
CA GLY A 1071 2.90 18.25 -23.78
C GLY A 1071 4.01 19.27 -23.61
N GLY A 1072 3.65 20.50 -23.22
CA GLY A 1072 4.59 21.57 -22.88
C GLY A 1072 5.11 21.48 -21.43
N GLN A 1073 6.17 22.22 -21.14
CA GLN A 1073 6.64 22.43 -19.77
C GLN A 1073 5.78 23.50 -19.09
N ARG A 1074 5.52 23.33 -17.79
CA ARG A 1074 4.78 24.31 -17.01
C ARG A 1074 5.71 25.43 -16.58
N PHE A 1075 5.43 26.64 -17.06
CA PHE A 1075 6.01 27.87 -16.51
C PHE A 1075 5.07 28.39 -15.43
N GLY A 1076 5.47 28.24 -14.16
CA GLY A 1076 4.61 28.49 -13.01
C GLY A 1076 4.76 29.89 -12.43
N GLU A 1077 4.04 30.13 -11.34
CA GLU A 1077 4.01 31.42 -10.63
C GLU A 1077 5.39 31.84 -10.11
N MET A 1078 6.16 30.90 -9.55
CA MET A 1078 7.50 31.19 -9.04
C MET A 1078 8.48 31.57 -10.16
N GLU A 1079 8.36 30.96 -11.34
CA GLU A 1079 9.17 31.32 -12.50
C GLU A 1079 8.78 32.69 -13.08
N VAL A 1080 7.50 33.07 -13.01
CA VAL A 1080 7.02 34.42 -13.34
C VAL A 1080 7.68 35.46 -12.43
N TRP A 1081 7.64 35.27 -11.11
CA TRP A 1081 8.29 36.17 -10.15
C TRP A 1081 9.79 36.34 -10.42
N ALA A 1082 10.45 35.26 -10.83
CA ALA A 1082 11.87 35.32 -11.19
C ALA A 1082 12.09 36.26 -12.39
N LEU A 1083 11.29 36.18 -13.46
CA LEU A 1083 11.40 37.08 -14.61
C LEU A 1083 11.03 38.52 -14.28
N GLU A 1084 10.02 38.73 -13.43
CA GLU A 1084 9.67 40.06 -12.92
C GLU A 1084 10.83 40.68 -12.13
N ALA A 1085 11.49 39.90 -11.27
CA ALA A 1085 12.65 40.35 -10.50
C ALA A 1085 13.85 40.70 -11.40
N TYR A 1086 14.05 40.00 -12.52
CA TYR A 1086 15.04 40.37 -13.53
C TYR A 1086 14.63 41.59 -14.37
N GLY A 1087 13.37 42.01 -14.34
CA GLY A 1087 12.83 43.03 -15.24
C GLY A 1087 12.68 42.54 -16.68
N ALA A 1088 12.60 41.22 -16.91
CA ALA A 1088 12.53 40.59 -18.23
C ALA A 1088 11.10 40.61 -18.81
N ALA A 1089 10.52 41.81 -18.96
CA ALA A 1089 9.12 42.00 -19.34
C ALA A 1089 8.75 41.36 -20.69
N TYR A 1090 9.62 41.48 -21.70
CA TYR A 1090 9.36 40.90 -23.03
C TYR A 1090 9.38 39.37 -23.01
N THR A 1091 10.31 38.76 -22.28
CA THR A 1091 10.39 37.30 -22.14
C THR A 1091 9.17 36.76 -21.39
N LEU A 1092 8.72 37.48 -20.36
CA LEU A 1092 7.51 37.11 -19.64
C LEU A 1092 6.26 37.22 -20.53
N GLN A 1093 6.10 38.34 -21.24
CA GLN A 1093 5.00 38.55 -22.16
C GLN A 1093 4.95 37.47 -23.26
N GLU A 1094 6.11 37.12 -23.81
CA GLU A 1094 6.28 36.03 -24.78
C GLU A 1094 5.77 34.68 -24.28
N ILE A 1095 6.20 34.29 -23.08
CA ILE A 1095 5.87 33.00 -22.49
C ILE A 1095 4.37 32.89 -22.20
N LEU A 1096 3.76 33.98 -21.71
CA LEU A 1096 2.34 34.01 -21.35
C LEU A 1096 1.38 34.19 -22.54
N THR A 1097 1.87 34.47 -23.75
CA THR A 1097 1.03 34.73 -24.92
C THR A 1097 1.30 33.73 -26.05
N TYR A 1098 2.16 34.05 -27.01
CA TYR A 1098 2.35 33.27 -28.23
C TYR A 1098 3.00 31.90 -28.02
N LYS A 1099 3.66 31.65 -26.88
CA LYS A 1099 4.12 30.30 -26.49
C LYS A 1099 3.06 29.46 -25.76
N SER A 1100 1.92 30.05 -25.43
CA SER A 1100 0.86 29.47 -24.62
C SER A 1100 -0.46 29.44 -25.40
N ASP A 1101 -1.37 30.38 -25.12
CA ASP A 1101 -2.79 30.36 -25.46
C ASP A 1101 -3.23 31.55 -26.30
N ASP A 1102 -2.30 32.33 -26.85
CA ASP A 1102 -2.59 33.27 -27.94
C ASP A 1102 -2.74 32.48 -29.25
N THR A 1103 -4.00 32.19 -29.62
CA THR A 1103 -4.35 31.32 -30.75
C THR A 1103 -3.91 31.86 -32.10
N VAL A 1104 -4.01 33.18 -32.30
CA VAL A 1104 -3.58 33.87 -33.54
C VAL A 1104 -2.08 34.15 -33.50
N GLY A 1105 -1.59 34.67 -32.36
CA GLY A 1105 -0.20 35.06 -32.20
C GLY A 1105 0.76 33.88 -32.33
N ARG A 1106 0.41 32.68 -31.87
CA ARG A 1106 1.27 31.49 -32.04
C ARG A 1106 1.47 31.09 -33.51
N VAL A 1107 0.43 31.20 -34.34
CA VAL A 1107 0.51 30.86 -35.78
C VAL A 1107 1.32 31.91 -36.52
N LYS A 1108 1.01 33.20 -36.31
CA LYS A 1108 1.78 34.31 -36.89
C LYS A 1108 3.26 34.22 -36.49
N THR A 1109 3.56 33.94 -35.22
CA THR A 1109 4.94 33.79 -34.74
C THR A 1109 5.65 32.62 -35.42
N TYR A 1110 5.00 31.46 -35.56
CA TYR A 1110 5.58 30.32 -36.25
C TYR A 1110 5.91 30.67 -37.72
N GLU A 1111 4.99 31.33 -38.43
CA GLU A 1111 5.23 31.79 -39.79
C GLU A 1111 6.38 32.79 -39.88
N SER A 1112 6.42 33.80 -39.00
CA SER A 1112 7.49 34.79 -38.98
C SER A 1112 8.85 34.13 -38.77
N ILE A 1113 8.96 33.16 -37.84
CA ILE A 1113 10.20 32.41 -37.60
C ILE A 1113 10.62 31.63 -38.86
N VAL A 1114 9.69 30.94 -39.52
CA VAL A 1114 9.99 30.16 -40.74
C VAL A 1114 10.38 31.06 -41.92
N LYS A 1115 9.76 32.24 -42.03
CA LYS A 1115 10.06 33.25 -43.08
C LYS A 1115 11.30 34.08 -42.76
N GLY A 1116 11.81 34.05 -41.53
CA GLY A 1116 12.90 34.93 -41.07
C GLY A 1116 12.48 36.38 -40.87
N GLU A 1117 11.19 36.62 -40.62
CA GLU A 1117 10.60 37.94 -40.36
C GLU A 1117 10.56 38.25 -38.85
N ASN A 1118 10.34 39.52 -38.50
CA ASN A 1118 10.17 39.91 -37.10
C ASN A 1118 8.85 39.37 -36.54
N ILE A 1119 8.89 38.95 -35.27
CA ILE A 1119 7.71 38.43 -34.55
C ILE A 1119 6.68 39.56 -34.36
N SER A 1120 5.41 39.25 -34.63
CA SER A 1120 4.28 40.16 -34.45
C SER A 1120 4.03 40.47 -32.97
N LYS A 1121 3.33 41.58 -32.69
CA LYS A 1121 2.90 41.87 -31.32
C LYS A 1121 1.92 40.80 -30.81
N PRO A 1122 1.98 40.43 -29.52
CA PRO A 1122 1.08 39.45 -28.94
C PRO A 1122 -0.33 40.02 -28.82
N SER A 1123 -1.32 39.13 -28.90
CA SER A 1123 -2.74 39.42 -28.66
C SER A 1123 -3.15 39.07 -27.21
N VAL A 1124 -4.45 39.10 -26.93
CA VAL A 1124 -5.00 38.77 -25.61
C VAL A 1124 -5.04 37.24 -25.42
N PRO A 1125 -4.54 36.69 -24.29
CA PRO A 1125 -4.62 35.26 -24.01
C PRO A 1125 -6.06 34.73 -23.98
N GLU A 1126 -6.27 33.53 -24.53
CA GLU A 1126 -7.60 32.90 -24.55
C GLU A 1126 -8.10 32.57 -23.14
N SER A 1127 -7.22 32.18 -22.21
CA SER A 1127 -7.60 31.94 -20.81
C SER A 1127 -8.25 33.16 -20.13
N PHE A 1128 -7.82 34.38 -20.48
CA PHE A 1128 -8.43 35.60 -19.97
C PHE A 1128 -9.83 35.84 -20.55
N ARG A 1129 -10.05 35.51 -21.83
CA ARG A 1129 -11.39 35.54 -22.45
C ARG A 1129 -12.32 34.53 -21.80
N VAL A 1130 -11.83 33.32 -21.49
CA VAL A 1130 -12.60 32.29 -20.77
C VAL A 1130 -12.98 32.79 -19.38
N LEU A 1131 -12.05 33.38 -18.62
CA LEU A 1131 -12.32 33.96 -17.30
C LEU A 1131 -13.45 35.02 -17.35
N MET A 1132 -13.41 35.90 -18.34
CA MET A 1132 -14.47 36.91 -18.55
C MET A 1132 -15.84 36.25 -18.74
N LYS A 1133 -15.92 35.20 -19.57
CA LYS A 1133 -17.18 34.45 -19.79
C LYS A 1133 -17.62 33.69 -18.54
N GLU A 1134 -16.70 33.15 -17.75
CA GLU A 1134 -17.03 32.50 -16.47
C GLU A 1134 -17.62 33.51 -15.47
N LEU A 1135 -17.02 34.70 -15.32
CA LEU A 1135 -17.58 35.76 -14.45
C LEU A 1135 -18.96 36.23 -14.94
N GLN A 1136 -19.14 36.40 -16.26
CA GLN A 1136 -20.44 36.72 -16.86
C GLN A 1136 -21.48 35.62 -16.60
N SER A 1137 -21.09 34.35 -16.62
CA SER A 1137 -21.98 33.22 -16.32
C SER A 1137 -22.46 33.20 -14.86
N LEU A 1138 -21.68 33.79 -13.95
CA LEU A 1138 -22.06 33.99 -12.54
C LEU A 1138 -23.00 35.20 -12.33
N GLY A 1139 -23.35 35.91 -13.40
CA GLY A 1139 -24.21 37.11 -13.35
C GLY A 1139 -23.45 38.40 -13.06
N LEU A 1140 -22.12 38.42 -13.22
CA LEU A 1140 -21.30 39.63 -13.11
C LEU A 1140 -21.16 40.28 -14.50
N ASP A 1141 -21.62 41.53 -14.65
CA ASP A 1141 -21.46 42.28 -15.91
C ASP A 1141 -20.03 42.84 -16.01
N VAL A 1142 -19.08 42.01 -16.46
CA VAL A 1142 -17.67 42.39 -16.64
C VAL A 1142 -17.44 42.83 -18.07
N LYS A 1143 -16.88 44.04 -18.25
CA LYS A 1143 -16.59 44.69 -19.53
C LYS A 1143 -15.19 45.27 -19.52
N ILE A 1144 -14.53 45.28 -20.69
CA ILE A 1144 -13.23 45.94 -20.86
C ILE A 1144 -13.47 47.31 -21.47
N MET A 1145 -12.94 48.34 -20.81
CA MET A 1145 -13.08 49.73 -21.21
C MET A 1145 -11.72 50.25 -21.68
N ASP A 1146 -11.72 51.07 -22.73
CA ASP A 1146 -10.54 51.85 -23.11
C ASP A 1146 -10.35 53.09 -22.19
N GLU A 1147 -9.34 53.91 -22.46
CA GLU A 1147 -9.09 55.17 -21.71
C GLU A 1147 -10.20 56.22 -21.88
N HIS A 1148 -11.19 55.98 -22.74
CA HIS A 1148 -12.30 56.87 -23.08
C HIS A 1148 -13.66 56.30 -22.67
N ASP A 1149 -13.69 55.27 -21.81
CA ASP A 1149 -14.89 54.57 -21.34
C ASP A 1149 -15.73 53.94 -22.46
N ASN A 1150 -15.12 53.58 -23.59
CA ASN A 1150 -15.78 52.79 -24.62
C ASN A 1150 -15.54 51.30 -24.36
N GLU A 1151 -16.60 50.50 -24.53
CA GLU A 1151 -16.53 49.05 -24.42
C GLU A 1151 -15.74 48.47 -25.60
N ILE A 1152 -14.65 47.76 -25.29
CA ILE A 1152 -13.88 47.00 -26.27
C ILE A 1152 -14.58 45.65 -26.45
N ASP A 1153 -15.19 45.45 -27.61
CA ASP A 1153 -15.77 44.16 -27.95
C ASP A 1153 -14.65 43.15 -28.21
N MET A 1154 -14.67 42.04 -27.48
CA MET A 1154 -13.73 40.92 -27.64
C MET A 1154 -14.35 39.76 -28.43
N HIS A 1155 -15.48 39.98 -29.12
CA HIS A 1155 -16.08 38.98 -29.99
C HIS A 1155 -15.37 38.85 -31.35
N ASP A 1156 -15.12 37.59 -31.71
CA ASP A 1156 -14.77 37.02 -33.02
C ASP A 1156 -13.39 37.35 -33.62
N THR A 1157 -12.47 36.39 -33.47
CA THR A 1157 -11.20 36.27 -34.22
C THR A 1157 -11.37 36.22 -35.74
N GLU A 1158 -12.59 36.06 -36.27
CA GLU A 1158 -12.84 36.04 -37.72
C GLU A 1158 -12.84 37.44 -38.36
N ASP A 1159 -13.13 38.50 -37.60
CA ASP A 1159 -13.24 39.87 -38.14
C ASP A 1159 -11.89 40.62 -38.17
N GLU A 1160 -10.90 40.23 -37.37
CA GLU A 1160 -9.58 40.88 -37.34
C GLU A 1160 -8.79 40.69 -38.66
N ASP A 1161 -8.93 39.53 -39.33
CA ASP A 1161 -8.31 39.25 -40.63
C ASP A 1161 -8.90 40.11 -41.77
N VAL A 1162 -10.15 40.58 -41.62
CA VAL A 1162 -10.82 41.46 -42.59
C VAL A 1162 -10.41 42.92 -42.41
N VAL A 1163 -10.08 43.32 -41.19
CA VAL A 1163 -9.63 44.68 -40.87
C VAL A 1163 -8.18 44.90 -41.29
N GLU A 1164 -7.24 43.98 -40.99
CA GLU A 1164 -5.84 44.13 -41.42
C GLU A 1164 -5.69 44.14 -42.96
N ARG A 1165 -6.43 43.29 -43.68
CA ARG A 1165 -6.42 43.30 -45.16
C ARG A 1165 -6.97 44.58 -45.78
N LYS A 1166 -7.93 45.26 -45.13
CA LYS A 1166 -8.44 46.56 -45.60
C LYS A 1166 -7.43 47.69 -45.42
N VAL A 1167 -6.64 47.66 -44.34
CA VAL A 1167 -5.60 48.68 -44.08
C VAL A 1167 -4.45 48.54 -45.08
N ASP A 1168 -4.03 47.31 -45.40
CA ASP A 1168 -2.96 47.04 -46.36
C ASP A 1168 -3.34 47.40 -47.83
N LEU A 1169 -4.63 47.25 -48.18
CA LEU A 1169 -5.15 47.67 -49.48
C LEU A 1169 -5.29 49.20 -49.58
N GLN A 1170 -5.59 49.90 -48.48
CA GLN A 1170 -5.71 51.37 -48.47
C GLN A 1170 -4.35 52.09 -48.46
N GLN A 1171 -3.29 51.48 -47.92
CA GLN A 1171 -1.95 52.08 -47.95
C GLN A 1171 -1.27 52.03 -49.34
N LYS A 1172 -1.74 51.21 -50.28
CA LYS A 1172 -1.16 51.12 -51.63
C LYS A 1172 -1.70 52.17 -52.63
N ASP A 1173 -2.76 52.90 -52.29
CA ASP A 1173 -3.45 53.82 -53.22
C ASP A 1173 -3.35 55.32 -52.86
N ALA A 1174 -2.41 55.72 -51.98
CA ALA A 1174 -2.15 57.14 -51.71
C ALA A 1174 -1.02 57.69 -52.60
N PRO A 1175 -1.23 58.75 -53.41
CA PRO A 1175 -0.16 59.34 -54.22
C PRO A 1175 0.78 60.18 -53.36
N GLU A 1176 2.08 59.93 -53.49
CA GLU A 1176 3.16 60.71 -52.85
C GLU A 1176 3.05 62.20 -53.21
N SER A 1177 2.74 63.04 -52.22
CA SER A 1177 2.98 64.47 -52.28
C SER A 1177 4.07 64.88 -51.29
N GLN A 1178 4.95 65.73 -51.82
CA GLN A 1178 6.26 66.13 -51.32
C GLN A 1178 6.23 67.00 -50.04
N LYS A 1179 7.27 66.76 -49.22
CA LYS A 1179 8.21 67.72 -48.61
C LYS A 1179 7.78 68.62 -47.43
N GLU A 1180 8.73 68.64 -46.46
CA GLU A 1180 9.26 69.81 -45.72
C GLU A 1180 8.28 70.46 -44.71
N ILE A 1181 8.53 70.53 -43.39
CA ILE A 1181 9.63 71.19 -42.65
C ILE A 1181 9.38 70.98 -41.13
N THR A 1182 10.48 70.93 -40.35
CA THR A 1182 10.71 71.14 -38.88
C THR A 1182 9.51 71.48 -37.97
N ASP A 1183 9.39 71.03 -36.72
CA ASP A 1183 10.34 70.72 -35.63
C ASP A 1183 9.89 69.47 -34.83
#